data_AF-A0A5S9ILU5-F1
#
_entry.id   AF-A0A5S9ILU5-F1
#
_cell.length_a   1.000
_cell.length_b   1.000
_cell.length_c   1.000
_cell.angle_alpha   90.00
_cell.angle_beta   90.00
_cell.angle_gamma   90.00
#
_symmetry.space_group_name_H-M   'P 1'
#
loop_
_entity.id
_entity.type
_entity.pdbx_description
1 polymer ?
#
loop_
_entity_poly.entity_id
_entity_poly.type
_entity_poly.pdbx_seq_one_letter_code
_entity_poly.pdbx_strand_id
1 'polypeptide(L)'
;MSTLSERDSLFLEIAVGEKLISAQQAKLCKEFSGAVSENLVKNGLLSTEQVASLQQKVEDKLSSGNKVAVAQVEIYKEDTLDEKVVALAKERQLISEEDEKNCRKQLKKLYDLGYNPQLSSILYSAKCISQEDLMALYKEVEPNAKVSIVAKSMPFSELSLPTVPTIGTLKRKTRHEEVQQQESIPSETIHMLDKMEEVVSQISAPEIDIASEIAPLKQEEEVQEEVQEEVEEQPTNESVAPTPVATPMPTATTVTIPNFDKVLEYLENIDYKVTKLQQDQKTALTEALSHEEMEERFDSEDIPDELQRIIKRLRHVSEEEVQVAIRDGVGLENCYIPKMSSSTPIVVKKVNFTNCVIDQVDFAGVQFKNHVDLGNSRFLTKAIFKECHFVKDATFKSCEFLNGADFAKAKFDGKTTYNSSAFRRYVSFNRCGFGKKTVFTRCYFAKGVKFGEVEFTGPASFNDIFIDHRFYMEKCQFKDSSTFSGARFADIADFGRSKFEKETKFIGATFMKWGSFKNCKFSGSANFNTMNVVGDLAFDNSTFESVVNLRAISASRNISLQNIKVGNEAAFKFLDAHIGRLFVSLSSLKGHIDSHIQEDYHVARKEYGLLKNNFREINEYDKEDWAYLMEKRMERMEMKVKGPLSALKRFLNWLALDIACGYGTKPANIFVTSLAMLVFFAVFYFSSGTTEFVPSGELALDHSVKIEQSMSFIDAVQVSFRTFTNASIEGWVPYTDSWLNYVMMFESFFGFFVMTVLVVTFSRKVIR
;
A
#
# COMPACT_ATOMS: atom_id res chain seq x y z
N MET A 1 -23.77 -10.04 12.92
CA MET A 1 -24.64 -8.92 12.49
C MET A 1 -25.11 -9.23 11.09
N SER A 2 -26.43 -9.31 10.87
CA SER A 2 -27.02 -9.51 9.54
C SER A 2 -26.67 -8.33 8.64
N THR A 3 -26.07 -8.59 7.49
CA THR A 3 -25.79 -7.59 6.47
C THR A 3 -27.10 -6.97 5.98
N LEU A 4 -27.26 -5.65 6.13
CA LEU A 4 -28.39 -4.92 5.56
C LEU A 4 -28.44 -5.17 4.04
N SER A 5 -29.64 -5.37 3.49
CA SER A 5 -29.77 -5.47 2.03
C SER A 5 -29.38 -4.15 1.37
N GLU A 6 -28.85 -4.21 0.15
CA GLU A 6 -28.48 -3.03 -0.64
C GLU A 6 -29.69 -2.10 -0.83
N ARG A 7 -30.88 -2.68 -0.95
CA ARG A 7 -32.17 -1.99 -1.03
C ARG A 7 -32.49 -1.18 0.23
N ASP A 8 -32.24 -1.74 1.41
CA ASP A 8 -32.45 -1.06 2.69
C ASP A 8 -31.43 0.07 2.92
N SER A 9 -30.21 -0.09 2.43
CA SER A 9 -29.17 0.94 2.50
C SER A 9 -29.51 2.13 1.61
N LEU A 10 -29.96 1.88 0.38
CA LEU A 10 -30.41 2.90 -0.55
C LEU A 10 -31.69 3.61 -0.06
N PHE A 11 -32.62 2.85 0.54
CA PHE A 11 -33.83 3.41 1.15
C PHE A 11 -33.49 4.43 2.26
N LEU A 12 -32.55 4.09 3.16
CA LEU A 12 -32.09 4.99 4.21
C LEU A 12 -31.35 6.21 3.65
N GLU A 13 -30.57 6.04 2.58
CA GLU A 13 -29.85 7.14 1.94
C GLU A 13 -30.80 8.16 1.30
N ILE A 14 -31.83 7.68 0.59
CA ILE A 14 -32.85 8.56 0.00
C ILE A 14 -33.69 9.22 1.10
N ALA A 15 -34.06 8.49 2.16
CA ALA A 15 -34.81 9.06 3.28
C ALA A 15 -34.04 10.15 4.03
N VAL A 16 -32.71 10.02 4.16
CA VAL A 16 -31.82 11.06 4.71
C VAL A 16 -31.65 12.22 3.72
N GLY A 17 -31.52 11.93 2.42
CA GLY A 17 -31.42 12.94 1.37
C GLY A 17 -32.64 13.84 1.26
N GLU A 18 -33.85 13.28 1.46
CA GLU A 18 -35.11 14.03 1.49
C GLU A 18 -35.42 14.66 2.85
N LYS A 19 -34.50 14.54 3.83
CA LYS A 19 -34.64 15.06 5.19
C LYS A 19 -35.84 14.52 5.98
N LEU A 20 -36.36 13.35 5.59
CA LEU A 20 -37.48 12.70 6.29
C LEU A 20 -37.00 12.01 7.58
N ILE A 21 -35.74 11.56 7.60
CA ILE A 21 -35.05 11.05 8.80
C ILE A 21 -33.65 11.65 8.91
N SER A 22 -33.13 11.78 10.13
CA SER A 22 -31.75 12.23 10.36
C SER A 22 -30.73 11.11 10.16
N ALA A 23 -29.48 11.47 9.86
CA ALA A 23 -28.38 10.50 9.73
C ALA A 23 -28.14 9.68 11.01
N GLN A 24 -28.46 10.23 12.19
CA GLN A 24 -28.42 9.50 13.47
C GLN A 24 -29.55 8.48 13.57
N GLN A 25 -30.79 8.84 13.18
CA GLN A 25 -31.93 7.90 13.14
C GLN A 25 -31.68 6.79 12.12
N ALA A 26 -31.14 7.10 10.95
CA ALA A 26 -30.77 6.11 9.94
C ALA A 26 -29.67 5.15 10.43
N LYS A 27 -28.74 5.61 11.27
CA LYS A 27 -27.71 4.76 11.87
C LYS A 27 -28.29 3.83 12.94
N LEU A 28 -29.22 4.34 13.76
CA LEU A 28 -29.93 3.55 14.77
C LEU A 28 -30.78 2.44 14.13
N CYS A 29 -31.47 2.75 13.03
CA CYS A 29 -32.28 1.79 12.28
C CYS A 29 -31.47 0.62 11.68
N LYS A 30 -30.16 0.78 11.50
CA LYS A 30 -29.25 -0.29 11.03
C LYS A 30 -28.92 -1.32 12.12
N GLU A 31 -29.19 -1.01 13.38
CA GLU A 31 -28.89 -1.87 14.52
C GLU A 31 -30.07 -2.79 14.89
N PHE A 32 -31.27 -2.53 14.37
CA PHE A 32 -32.46 -3.35 14.63
C PHE A 32 -32.61 -4.50 13.63
N SER A 33 -32.93 -5.70 14.13
CA SER A 33 -33.26 -6.86 13.29
C SER A 33 -34.66 -6.72 12.69
N GLY A 34 -34.80 -6.85 11.37
CA GLY A 34 -36.08 -6.81 10.65
C GLY A 34 -36.04 -5.89 9.42
N ALA A 35 -37.14 -5.81 8.66
CA ALA A 35 -37.24 -4.92 7.50
C ALA A 35 -37.17 -3.45 7.93
N VAL A 36 -36.26 -2.68 7.32
CA VAL A 36 -35.97 -1.29 7.73
C VAL A 36 -37.19 -0.38 7.57
N SER A 37 -37.98 -0.58 6.52
CA SER A 37 -39.24 0.14 6.28
C SER A 37 -40.28 -0.11 7.37
N GLU A 38 -40.45 -1.37 7.81
CA GLU A 38 -41.38 -1.72 8.88
C GLU A 38 -40.94 -1.15 10.24
N ASN A 39 -39.63 -1.19 10.52
CA ASN A 39 -39.07 -0.62 11.75
C ASN A 39 -39.21 0.91 11.79
N LEU A 40 -39.16 1.60 10.66
CA LEU A 40 -39.35 3.06 10.59
C LEU A 40 -40.82 3.47 10.79
N VAL A 41 -41.78 2.68 10.29
CA VAL A 41 -43.21 2.90 10.54
C VAL A 41 -43.57 2.56 11.98
N LYS A 42 -43.08 1.43 12.50
CA LYS A 42 -43.37 0.97 13.87
C LYS A 42 -42.83 1.92 14.95
N ASN A 43 -41.74 2.63 14.66
CA ASN A 43 -41.16 3.65 15.54
C ASN A 43 -41.72 5.07 15.28
N GLY A 44 -42.73 5.23 14.42
CA GLY A 44 -43.40 6.51 14.16
C GLY A 44 -42.54 7.55 13.43
N LEU A 45 -41.46 7.12 12.78
CA LEU A 45 -40.51 8.02 12.10
C LEU A 45 -40.93 8.35 10.66
N LEU A 46 -41.71 7.47 10.01
CA LEU A 46 -42.27 7.68 8.67
C LEU A 46 -43.73 7.19 8.63
N SER A 47 -44.57 7.89 7.86
CA SER A 47 -45.92 7.39 7.54
C SER A 47 -45.87 6.30 6.47
N THR A 48 -46.90 5.47 6.38
CA THR A 48 -47.01 4.42 5.36
C THR A 48 -46.99 4.99 3.93
N GLU A 49 -47.56 6.18 3.72
CA GLU A 49 -47.51 6.89 2.43
C GLU A 49 -46.09 7.38 2.08
N GLN A 50 -45.32 7.88 3.06
CA GLN A 50 -43.93 8.30 2.85
C GLN A 50 -43.02 7.12 2.52
N VAL A 51 -43.25 5.97 3.16
CA VAL A 51 -42.52 4.73 2.86
C VAL A 51 -42.82 4.26 1.44
N ALA A 52 -44.08 4.29 0.99
CA ALA A 52 -44.44 3.93 -0.38
C ALA A 52 -43.78 4.83 -1.42
N SER A 53 -43.76 6.15 -1.19
CA SER A 53 -43.08 7.10 -2.08
C SER A 53 -41.56 6.89 -2.13
N LEU A 54 -40.93 6.64 -0.99
CA LEU A 54 -39.50 6.34 -0.91
C LEU A 54 -39.17 4.99 -1.57
N GLN A 55 -40.00 3.97 -1.42
CA GLN A 55 -39.83 2.68 -2.09
C GLN A 55 -39.92 2.83 -3.62
N GLN A 56 -40.85 3.66 -4.12
CA GLN A 56 -40.94 3.96 -5.54
C GLN A 56 -39.68 4.68 -6.06
N LYS A 57 -39.14 5.65 -5.30
CA LYS A 57 -37.88 6.34 -5.66
C LYS A 57 -36.64 5.44 -5.58
N VAL A 58 -36.62 4.48 -4.64
CA VAL A 58 -35.60 3.42 -4.60
C VAL A 58 -35.67 2.59 -5.87
N GLU A 59 -36.87 2.23 -6.32
CA GLU A 59 -37.10 1.50 -7.57
C GLU A 59 -36.68 2.30 -8.82
N ASP A 60 -36.95 3.61 -8.84
CA ASP A 60 -36.56 4.53 -9.91
C ASP A 60 -35.02 4.74 -9.96
N LYS A 61 -34.36 4.78 -8.80
CA LYS A 61 -32.89 4.85 -8.72
C LYS A 61 -32.21 3.52 -9.08
N LEU A 62 -32.80 2.38 -8.70
CA LEU A 62 -32.33 1.07 -9.12
C LEU A 62 -32.51 0.83 -10.64
N SER A 63 -33.48 1.51 -11.26
CA SER A 63 -33.80 1.35 -12.68
C SER A 63 -33.08 2.33 -13.64
N SER A 64 -32.37 3.35 -13.12
CA SER A 64 -31.70 4.42 -13.90
C SER A 64 -30.17 4.30 -14.06
N GLY A 65 -29.53 3.26 -13.51
CA GLY A 65 -28.13 2.92 -13.86
C GLY A 65 -28.05 2.24 -15.23
N ASN A 66 -27.12 2.68 -16.10
CA ASN A 66 -26.93 2.14 -17.45
C ASN A 66 -26.78 0.61 -17.43
N LYS A 67 -27.70 -0.07 -18.12
CA LYS A 67 -27.92 -1.51 -18.06
C LYS A 67 -27.05 -2.22 -19.09
N VAL A 68 -26.23 -3.17 -18.67
CA VAL A 68 -25.73 -4.23 -19.55
C VAL A 68 -26.83 -5.29 -19.63
N ALA A 69 -27.49 -5.40 -20.78
CA ALA A 69 -28.51 -6.42 -21.01
C ALA A 69 -27.82 -7.75 -21.33
N VAL A 70 -27.93 -8.74 -20.44
CA VAL A 70 -27.53 -10.12 -20.70
C VAL A 70 -28.78 -10.91 -21.07
N ALA A 71 -28.83 -11.43 -22.31
CA ALA A 71 -29.85 -12.41 -22.68
C ALA A 71 -29.42 -13.78 -22.12
N GLN A 72 -30.17 -14.33 -21.17
CA GLN A 72 -30.00 -15.73 -20.75
C GLN A 72 -31.05 -16.58 -21.45
N VAL A 73 -30.64 -17.43 -22.39
CA VAL A 73 -31.52 -18.43 -23.00
C VAL A 73 -31.62 -19.62 -22.03
N GLU A 74 -32.80 -19.86 -21.46
CA GLU A 74 -33.07 -21.07 -20.67
C GLU A 74 -33.19 -22.29 -21.60
N ILE A 75 -32.07 -22.84 -22.04
CA ILE A 75 -32.02 -24.19 -22.61
C ILE A 75 -30.99 -25.01 -21.83
N TYR A 76 -31.51 -26.02 -21.13
CA TYR A 76 -30.70 -27.10 -20.58
C TYR A 76 -30.11 -27.91 -21.75
N LYS A 77 -28.88 -27.54 -22.14
CA LYS A 77 -27.83 -28.34 -22.81
C LYS A 77 -27.23 -27.68 -24.07
N GLU A 78 -25.90 -27.63 -24.02
CA GLU A 78 -24.89 -27.54 -25.08
C GLU A 78 -24.53 -26.15 -25.65
N ASP A 79 -23.26 -25.77 -25.44
CA ASP A 79 -22.52 -24.68 -26.11
C ASP A 79 -22.60 -24.73 -27.65
N THR A 80 -23.08 -25.83 -28.22
CA THR A 80 -23.20 -26.08 -29.66
C THR A 80 -24.33 -25.29 -30.33
N LEU A 81 -25.38 -24.89 -29.59
CA LEU A 81 -26.50 -24.12 -30.14
C LEU A 81 -26.13 -22.65 -30.37
N ASP A 82 -25.40 -22.06 -29.42
CA ASP A 82 -24.98 -20.66 -29.45
C ASP A 82 -24.04 -20.37 -30.63
N GLU A 83 -23.10 -21.28 -30.87
CA GLU A 83 -22.18 -21.22 -32.02
C GLU A 83 -22.91 -21.31 -33.36
N LYS A 84 -23.98 -22.10 -33.47
CA LYS A 84 -24.79 -22.20 -34.70
C LYS A 84 -25.57 -20.91 -34.98
N VAL A 85 -26.08 -20.25 -33.94
CA VAL A 85 -26.78 -18.96 -34.07
C VAL A 85 -25.82 -17.86 -34.51
N VAL A 86 -24.61 -17.82 -33.94
CA VAL A 86 -23.57 -16.85 -34.34
C VAL A 86 -23.08 -17.12 -35.77
N ALA A 87 -22.94 -18.39 -36.17
CA ALA A 87 -22.58 -18.76 -37.54
C ALA A 87 -23.64 -18.32 -38.57
N LEU A 88 -24.94 -18.52 -38.27
CA LEU A 88 -26.05 -18.05 -39.12
C LEU A 88 -26.15 -16.52 -39.15
N ALA A 89 -25.88 -15.83 -38.04
CA ALA A 89 -25.81 -14.37 -38.00
C ALA A 89 -24.72 -13.83 -38.94
N LYS A 90 -23.57 -14.52 -38.99
CA LYS A 90 -22.46 -14.20 -39.89
C LYS A 90 -22.76 -14.52 -41.35
N GLU A 91 -23.40 -15.66 -41.62
CA GLU A 91 -23.83 -16.05 -42.98
C GLU A 91 -24.82 -15.03 -43.57
N ARG A 92 -25.70 -14.46 -42.74
CA ARG A 92 -26.64 -13.41 -43.11
C ARG A 92 -26.07 -11.99 -43.06
N GLN A 93 -24.76 -11.83 -42.82
CA GLN A 93 -24.08 -10.54 -42.70
C GLN A 93 -24.69 -9.60 -41.63
N LEU A 94 -25.35 -10.16 -40.62
CA LEU A 94 -25.93 -9.39 -39.51
C LEU A 94 -24.86 -8.95 -38.50
N ILE A 95 -23.72 -9.65 -38.46
CA ILE A 95 -22.55 -9.32 -37.64
C ILE A 95 -21.28 -9.40 -38.51
N SER A 96 -20.28 -8.55 -38.24
CA SER A 96 -18.99 -8.63 -38.95
C SER A 96 -18.02 -9.63 -38.29
N GLU A 97 -17.01 -10.09 -39.03
CA GLU A 97 -15.93 -10.93 -38.45
C GLU A 97 -15.18 -10.23 -37.32
N GLU A 98 -15.10 -8.89 -37.39
CA GLU A 98 -14.40 -8.08 -36.40
C GLU A 98 -15.22 -7.95 -35.11
N ASP A 99 -16.54 -7.84 -35.21
CA ASP A 99 -17.47 -7.84 -34.07
C ASP A 99 -17.42 -9.16 -33.31
N GLU A 100 -17.44 -10.29 -34.03
CA GLU A 100 -17.31 -11.63 -33.45
C GLU A 100 -15.99 -11.80 -32.70
N LYS A 101 -14.87 -11.40 -33.33
CA LYS A 101 -13.53 -11.50 -32.74
C LYS A 101 -13.39 -10.66 -31.47
N ASN A 102 -13.99 -9.47 -31.44
CA ASN A 102 -13.99 -8.60 -30.27
C ASN A 102 -14.85 -9.16 -29.14
N CYS A 103 -16.04 -9.68 -29.45
CA CYS A 103 -16.92 -10.30 -28.47
C CYS A 103 -16.33 -11.61 -27.89
N ARG A 104 -15.62 -12.41 -28.70
CA ARG A 104 -14.89 -13.61 -28.20
C ARG A 104 -13.74 -13.27 -27.26
N LYS A 105 -13.03 -12.16 -27.48
CA LYS A 105 -12.01 -11.68 -26.53
C LYS A 105 -12.64 -11.28 -25.20
N GLN A 106 -13.82 -10.67 -25.22
CA GLN A 106 -14.57 -10.32 -24.01
C GLN A 106 -15.08 -11.58 -23.29
N LEU A 107 -15.62 -12.54 -24.04
CA LEU A 107 -16.02 -13.85 -23.51
C LEU A 107 -14.88 -14.54 -22.76
N LYS A 108 -13.66 -14.54 -23.33
CA LYS A 108 -12.47 -15.10 -22.67
C LYS A 108 -12.13 -14.38 -21.35
N LYS A 109 -12.19 -13.05 -21.32
CA LYS A 109 -11.96 -12.27 -20.09
C LYS A 109 -13.01 -12.57 -19.02
N LEU A 110 -14.25 -12.80 -19.41
CA LEU A 110 -15.33 -13.15 -18.49
C LEU A 110 -15.16 -14.56 -17.92
N TYR A 111 -14.69 -15.52 -18.74
CA TYR A 111 -14.28 -16.85 -18.25
C TYR A 111 -13.12 -16.77 -17.26
N ASP A 112 -12.10 -15.95 -17.53
CA ASP A 112 -10.96 -15.74 -16.62
C ASP A 112 -11.38 -15.14 -15.27
N LEU A 113 -12.51 -14.44 -15.23
CA LEU A 113 -13.14 -13.88 -14.02
C LEU A 113 -14.16 -14.83 -13.36
N GLY A 114 -14.34 -16.04 -13.90
CA GLY A 114 -15.21 -17.09 -13.34
C GLY A 114 -16.69 -17.05 -13.80
N TYR A 115 -17.01 -16.29 -14.85
CA TYR A 115 -18.37 -16.20 -15.41
C TYR A 115 -18.50 -17.02 -16.71
N ASN A 116 -19.67 -17.62 -16.94
CA ASN A 116 -19.97 -18.41 -18.15
C ASN A 116 -21.14 -17.83 -18.99
N PRO A 117 -20.99 -16.67 -19.64
CA PRO A 117 -22.03 -16.11 -20.51
C PRO A 117 -22.03 -16.76 -21.92
N GLN A 118 -23.13 -16.62 -22.66
CA GLN A 118 -23.25 -17.00 -24.07
C GLN A 118 -22.69 -15.89 -24.99
N LEU A 119 -22.07 -16.24 -26.11
CA LEU A 119 -21.48 -15.28 -27.05
C LEU A 119 -22.54 -14.39 -27.73
N SER A 120 -23.69 -14.98 -28.08
CA SER A 120 -24.86 -14.24 -28.61
C SER A 120 -25.34 -13.13 -27.68
N SER A 121 -25.29 -13.38 -26.36
CA SER A 121 -25.68 -12.41 -25.33
C SER A 121 -24.72 -11.22 -25.28
N ILE A 122 -23.43 -11.47 -25.50
CA ILE A 122 -22.40 -10.43 -25.58
C ILE A 122 -22.59 -9.60 -26.85
N LEU A 123 -22.84 -10.24 -28.00
CA LEU A 123 -23.10 -9.57 -29.27
C LEU A 123 -24.32 -8.64 -29.19
N TYR A 124 -25.39 -9.07 -28.52
CA TYR A 124 -26.54 -8.22 -28.25
C TYR A 124 -26.20 -7.06 -27.32
N SER A 125 -25.49 -7.33 -26.22
CA SER A 125 -25.09 -6.29 -25.25
C SER A 125 -24.18 -5.22 -25.87
N ALA A 126 -23.34 -5.61 -26.83
CA ALA A 126 -22.46 -4.73 -27.60
C ALA A 126 -23.21 -3.97 -28.73
N LYS A 127 -24.52 -4.20 -28.89
CA LYS A 127 -25.37 -3.65 -29.97
C LYS A 127 -24.93 -4.06 -31.38
N CYS A 128 -24.20 -5.17 -31.52
CA CYS A 128 -23.80 -5.71 -32.81
C CYS A 128 -24.96 -6.40 -33.54
N ILE A 129 -25.96 -6.88 -32.81
CA ILE A 129 -27.16 -7.52 -33.36
C ILE A 129 -28.42 -7.01 -32.66
N SER A 130 -29.50 -6.80 -33.40
CA SER A 130 -30.76 -6.33 -32.84
C SER A 130 -31.51 -7.45 -32.09
N GLN A 131 -32.40 -7.06 -31.19
CA GLN A 131 -33.23 -8.01 -30.44
C GLN A 131 -34.14 -8.84 -31.35
N GLU A 132 -34.72 -8.20 -32.38
CA GLU A 132 -35.63 -8.82 -33.32
C GLU A 132 -34.91 -9.86 -34.18
N ASP A 133 -33.72 -9.50 -34.68
CA ASP A 133 -32.88 -10.39 -35.49
C ASP A 133 -32.38 -11.59 -34.69
N LEU A 134 -31.95 -11.36 -33.44
CA LEU A 134 -31.47 -12.44 -32.58
C LEU A 134 -32.60 -13.44 -32.25
N MET A 135 -33.81 -12.95 -31.94
CA MET A 135 -34.95 -13.83 -31.70
C MET A 135 -35.39 -14.60 -32.94
N ALA A 136 -35.29 -14.00 -34.13
CA ALA A 136 -35.57 -14.66 -35.39
C ALA A 136 -34.58 -15.81 -35.64
N LEU A 137 -33.28 -15.57 -35.42
CA LEU A 137 -32.23 -16.59 -35.58
C LEU A 137 -32.41 -17.77 -34.62
N TYR A 138 -32.74 -17.51 -33.34
CA TYR A 138 -32.98 -18.61 -32.39
C TYR A 138 -34.22 -19.45 -32.75
N LYS A 139 -35.31 -18.81 -33.20
CA LYS A 139 -36.52 -19.53 -33.67
C LYS A 139 -36.27 -20.34 -34.93
N GLU A 140 -35.32 -19.93 -35.76
CA GLU A 140 -34.95 -20.63 -36.98
C GLU A 140 -34.05 -21.83 -36.70
N VAL A 141 -33.09 -21.70 -35.78
CA VAL A 141 -32.22 -22.81 -35.37
C VAL A 141 -32.98 -23.86 -34.55
N GLU A 142 -33.93 -23.43 -33.70
CA GLU A 142 -34.76 -24.35 -32.93
C GLU A 142 -36.22 -23.82 -32.76
N PRO A 143 -37.18 -24.30 -33.58
CA PRO A 143 -38.55 -23.78 -33.63
C PRO A 143 -39.36 -23.88 -32.33
N ASN A 144 -38.95 -24.80 -31.43
CA ASN A 144 -39.62 -25.06 -30.15
C ASN A 144 -38.90 -24.42 -28.95
N ALA A 145 -37.84 -23.63 -29.17
CA ALA A 145 -37.11 -22.96 -28.10
C ALA A 145 -37.96 -21.84 -27.45
N LYS A 146 -38.16 -21.93 -26.12
CA LYS A 146 -38.71 -20.82 -25.33
C LYS A 146 -37.59 -19.79 -25.08
N VAL A 147 -37.43 -18.86 -26.02
CA VAL A 147 -36.48 -17.76 -25.87
C VAL A 147 -37.13 -16.65 -25.03
N SER A 148 -36.66 -16.46 -23.80
CA SER A 148 -37.00 -15.32 -22.96
C SER A 148 -35.73 -14.50 -22.68
N ILE A 149 -35.76 -13.20 -23.00
CA ILE A 149 -34.67 -12.30 -22.62
C ILE A 149 -34.94 -11.89 -21.17
N VAL A 150 -34.35 -12.63 -20.24
CA VAL A 150 -34.39 -12.28 -18.82
C VAL A 150 -33.31 -11.24 -18.55
N ALA A 151 -33.69 -9.98 -18.37
CA ALA A 151 -32.78 -8.93 -17.92
C ALA A 151 -32.37 -9.18 -16.46
N LYS A 152 -31.33 -9.99 -16.24
CA LYS A 152 -30.66 -10.08 -14.94
C LYS A 152 -29.55 -9.04 -14.88
N SER A 153 -29.60 -8.18 -13.86
CA SER A 153 -28.51 -7.28 -13.49
C SER A 153 -27.40 -8.07 -12.79
N MET A 154 -26.15 -7.92 -13.24
CA MET A 154 -24.99 -8.27 -12.42
C MET A 154 -24.53 -7.00 -11.67
N PRO A 155 -24.18 -7.08 -10.39
CA PRO A 155 -23.76 -5.92 -9.62
C PRO A 155 -22.33 -5.54 -9.99
N PHE A 156 -22.12 -4.36 -10.57
CA PHE A 156 -20.80 -3.74 -10.69
C PHE A 156 -20.86 -2.22 -10.46
N SER A 157 -19.81 -1.69 -9.86
CA SER A 157 -19.46 -0.27 -9.82
C SER A 157 -18.50 0.03 -10.98
N GLU A 158 -18.64 1.20 -11.61
CA GLU A 158 -18.06 1.54 -12.93
C GLU A 158 -16.52 1.59 -13.01
N LEU A 159 -15.77 1.31 -11.94
CA LEU A 159 -14.31 1.53 -11.92
C LEU A 159 -13.44 0.39 -12.51
N SER A 160 -14.02 -0.71 -13.02
CA SER A 160 -13.22 -1.90 -13.38
C SER A 160 -13.65 -2.64 -14.66
N LEU A 161 -14.25 -1.97 -15.65
CA LEU A 161 -14.42 -2.55 -16.99
C LEU A 161 -13.98 -1.57 -18.10
N PRO A 162 -13.35 -2.07 -19.19
CA PRO A 162 -13.03 -1.24 -20.34
C PRO A 162 -14.31 -0.82 -21.07
N THR A 163 -14.44 0.47 -21.34
CA THR A 163 -15.54 1.06 -22.11
C THR A 163 -15.53 0.58 -23.57
N VAL A 164 -16.70 0.24 -24.10
CA VAL A 164 -16.90 -0.04 -25.53
C VAL A 164 -17.16 1.31 -26.24
N PRO A 165 -16.38 1.69 -27.27
CA PRO A 165 -16.70 2.87 -28.07
C PRO A 165 -17.99 2.61 -28.86
N THR A 166 -18.93 3.54 -28.81
CA THR A 166 -20.09 3.53 -29.70
C THR A 166 -19.63 3.92 -31.10
N ILE A 167 -19.76 3.03 -32.09
CA ILE A 167 -19.39 3.32 -33.47
C ILE A 167 -20.47 4.22 -34.08
N GLY A 168 -20.25 5.53 -33.98
CA GLY A 168 -21.01 6.57 -34.64
C GLY A 168 -20.23 7.15 -35.82
N THR A 169 -20.88 7.19 -36.98
CA THR A 169 -20.41 7.63 -38.29
C THR A 169 -19.73 9.01 -38.29
N LEU A 170 -18.43 9.06 -38.66
CA LEU A 170 -17.77 10.30 -39.06
C LEU A 170 -17.17 10.17 -40.46
N LYS A 171 -17.68 11.04 -41.33
CA LYS A 171 -17.35 11.17 -42.75
C LYS A 171 -15.87 11.53 -42.95
N ARG A 172 -15.30 10.88 -43.96
CA ARG A 172 -14.07 11.21 -44.70
C ARG A 172 -13.89 12.73 -44.88
N LYS A 173 -12.73 13.26 -44.46
CA LYS A 173 -12.01 14.31 -45.19
C LYS A 173 -10.54 13.93 -45.29
N THR A 174 -10.04 14.08 -46.50
CA THR A 174 -8.84 13.50 -47.09
C THR A 174 -7.56 14.21 -46.68
N ARG A 175 -6.50 13.42 -46.55
CA ARG A 175 -5.11 13.83 -46.36
C ARG A 175 -4.51 14.18 -47.73
N HIS A 176 -4.37 15.45 -48.04
CA HIS A 176 -3.42 16.00 -49.02
C HIS A 176 -3.21 17.48 -48.69
N GLU A 177 -1.94 17.91 -48.69
CA GLU A 177 -1.43 19.21 -48.20
C GLU A 177 -1.42 19.22 -46.65
N GLU A 178 -0.31 19.08 -45.92
CA GLU A 178 0.98 19.75 -46.03
C GLU A 178 2.13 18.77 -45.69
N VAL A 179 2.95 18.47 -46.70
CA VAL A 179 4.36 18.14 -46.51
C VAL A 179 5.09 19.28 -47.22
N GLN A 180 5.55 20.26 -46.45
CA GLN A 180 6.67 21.17 -46.75
C GLN A 180 6.68 22.28 -45.70
N GLN A 181 7.41 22.06 -44.61
CA GLN A 181 8.29 23.07 -44.01
C GLN A 181 9.17 22.40 -42.95
N GLN A 182 10.42 22.26 -43.35
CA GLN A 182 11.55 21.86 -42.55
C GLN A 182 12.16 23.19 -42.09
N GLU A 183 12.03 23.56 -40.82
CA GLU A 183 12.80 24.66 -40.23
C GLU A 183 13.78 24.12 -39.20
N SER A 184 15.05 24.33 -39.54
CA SER A 184 16.26 24.14 -38.77
C SER A 184 16.27 24.99 -37.50
N ILE A 185 16.81 24.43 -36.42
CA ILE A 185 17.13 25.13 -35.18
C ILE A 185 18.11 26.29 -35.48
N PRO A 186 17.85 27.53 -35.04
CA PRO A 186 18.74 28.67 -35.27
C PRO A 186 20.09 28.54 -34.57
N SER A 187 21.16 28.92 -35.25
CA SER A 187 22.56 28.85 -34.81
C SER A 187 22.92 29.71 -33.59
N GLU A 188 22.00 30.55 -33.10
CA GLU A 188 22.19 31.36 -31.87
C GLU A 188 21.94 30.55 -30.59
N THR A 189 21.16 29.46 -30.66
CA THR A 189 20.85 28.61 -29.50
C THR A 189 22.00 27.66 -29.15
N ILE A 190 22.82 27.30 -30.15
CA ILE A 190 24.01 26.45 -29.96
C ILE A 190 25.16 27.27 -29.36
N HIS A 191 25.28 28.55 -29.73
CA HIS A 191 26.31 29.45 -29.17
C HIS A 191 26.05 29.81 -27.69
N MET A 192 24.80 29.82 -27.23
CA MET A 192 24.48 30.07 -25.82
C MET A 192 24.77 28.86 -24.91
N LEU A 193 24.68 27.64 -25.43
CA LEU A 193 24.99 26.43 -24.66
C LEU A 193 26.51 26.25 -24.46
N ASP A 194 27.32 26.52 -25.48
CA ASP A 194 28.79 26.52 -25.36
C ASP A 194 29.30 27.58 -24.37
N LYS A 195 28.69 28.77 -24.35
CA LYS A 195 29.03 29.82 -23.38
C LYS A 195 28.62 29.48 -21.95
N MET A 196 27.61 28.64 -21.74
CA MET A 196 27.19 28.22 -20.40
C MET A 196 28.08 27.11 -19.83
N GLU A 197 28.64 26.23 -20.66
CA GLU A 197 29.68 25.27 -20.22
C GLU A 197 31.01 25.95 -19.90
N GLU A 198 31.38 27.00 -20.65
CA GLU A 198 32.61 27.76 -20.40
C GLU A 198 32.56 28.52 -19.05
N VAL A 199 31.40 29.05 -18.66
CA VAL A 199 31.19 29.75 -17.38
C VAL A 199 31.19 28.80 -16.17
N VAL A 200 30.75 27.55 -16.34
CA VAL A 200 30.76 26.53 -15.27
C VAL A 200 32.20 26.02 -15.01
N SER A 201 33.07 26.06 -16.01
CA SER A 201 34.50 25.69 -15.85
C SER A 201 35.36 26.72 -15.12
N GLN A 202 34.90 27.99 -15.02
CA GLN A 202 35.69 29.09 -14.42
C GLN A 202 35.34 29.39 -12.95
N ILE A 203 34.44 28.63 -12.31
CA ILE A 203 34.14 28.76 -10.87
C ILE A 203 34.77 27.58 -10.12
N SER A 204 36.09 27.57 -10.04
CA SER A 204 36.80 26.88 -8.96
C SER A 204 37.63 27.92 -8.21
N ALA A 205 37.36 28.07 -6.92
CA ALA A 205 38.04 29.00 -6.03
C ALA A 205 38.35 28.30 -4.69
N PRO A 206 39.36 28.77 -3.95
CA PRO A 206 40.41 27.92 -3.38
C PRO A 206 40.11 27.45 -1.95
N GLU A 207 40.67 26.29 -1.59
CA GLU A 207 40.75 25.84 -0.20
C GLU A 207 41.84 26.65 0.53
N ILE A 208 41.40 27.43 1.52
CA ILE A 208 42.28 28.07 2.50
C ILE A 208 42.18 27.27 3.81
N ASP A 209 43.36 26.88 4.24
CA ASP A 209 43.72 26.10 5.43
C ASP A 209 43.59 26.94 6.71
N ILE A 210 42.85 26.44 7.71
CA ILE A 210 42.93 26.90 9.11
C ILE A 210 42.85 25.66 10.03
N ALA A 211 43.96 24.98 10.19
CA ALA A 211 44.26 24.22 11.41
C ALA A 211 45.78 24.15 11.65
N SER A 212 46.38 25.28 12.03
CA SER A 212 47.69 25.29 12.68
C SER A 212 47.64 26.18 13.92
N GLU A 213 47.45 25.56 15.07
CA GLU A 213 48.12 26.03 16.29
C GLU A 213 48.21 24.86 17.30
N ILE A 214 49.43 24.70 17.82
CA ILE A 214 49.88 23.84 18.93
C ILE A 214 50.48 22.49 18.52
N ALA A 215 51.82 22.50 18.44
CA ALA A 215 52.71 21.38 18.79
C ALA A 215 53.59 21.86 19.97
N PRO A 216 54.51 21.06 20.58
CA PRO A 216 54.72 19.59 20.53
C PRO A 216 54.94 18.97 21.94
N LEU A 217 55.15 17.64 22.05
CA LEU A 217 56.34 16.99 22.65
C LEU A 217 56.16 15.46 22.92
N LYS A 218 56.97 14.68 22.18
CA LYS A 218 57.86 13.55 22.59
C LYS A 218 57.34 12.20 23.16
N GLN A 219 57.92 11.15 22.53
CA GLN A 219 58.42 9.86 23.07
C GLN A 219 57.34 8.85 23.50
N GLU A 220 57.36 7.55 23.16
CA GLU A 220 58.45 6.56 23.12
C GLU A 220 58.00 5.24 22.42
N GLU A 221 58.93 4.56 21.76
CA GLU A 221 59.19 3.08 21.68
C GLU A 221 58.08 2.07 21.26
N GLU A 222 58.26 1.37 20.11
CA GLU A 222 58.67 -0.06 19.94
C GLU A 222 57.45 -1.03 19.90
N VAL A 223 57.27 -2.07 19.06
CA VAL A 223 58.13 -3.01 18.31
C VAL A 223 57.41 -3.49 17.02
N GLN A 224 58.25 -3.95 16.09
CA GLN A 224 58.11 -4.56 14.77
C GLN A 224 57.19 -5.80 14.65
N GLU A 225 56.72 -6.05 13.41
CA GLU A 225 57.03 -7.32 12.71
C GLU A 225 56.94 -7.13 11.17
N GLU A 226 58.02 -7.53 10.50
CA GLU A 226 58.26 -7.54 9.05
C GLU A 226 57.59 -8.74 8.37
N VAL A 227 57.28 -8.66 7.07
CA VAL A 227 57.82 -9.56 6.02
C VAL A 227 57.71 -8.84 4.66
N GLN A 228 58.88 -8.70 4.00
CA GLN A 228 59.12 -8.27 2.61
C GLN A 228 58.85 -9.43 1.63
N GLU A 229 58.51 -9.16 0.36
CA GLU A 229 59.37 -9.25 -0.84
C GLU A 229 58.41 -9.01 -2.04
N GLU A 230 58.73 -8.46 -3.21
CA GLU A 230 59.98 -8.07 -3.87
C GLU A 230 59.61 -7.13 -5.03
N VAL A 231 60.57 -6.29 -5.45
CA VAL A 231 60.50 -5.32 -6.55
C VAL A 231 61.45 -5.78 -7.66
N GLU A 232 61.10 -5.55 -8.92
CA GLU A 232 62.00 -5.22 -10.06
C GLU A 232 61.15 -5.15 -11.34
N GLU A 233 61.38 -4.36 -12.39
CA GLU A 233 62.12 -3.13 -12.68
C GLU A 233 61.62 -2.69 -14.09
N GLN A 234 61.59 -1.39 -14.38
CA GLN A 234 61.35 -0.79 -15.72
C GLN A 234 62.60 -0.98 -16.64
N PRO A 235 62.67 -0.64 -17.98
CA PRO A 235 62.07 0.55 -18.62
C PRO A 235 61.88 0.61 -20.18
N THR A 236 61.46 1.81 -20.64
CA THR A 236 61.72 2.51 -21.92
C THR A 236 60.97 2.23 -23.24
N ASN A 237 60.25 3.29 -23.65
CA ASN A 237 60.23 4.03 -24.94
C ASN A 237 59.73 3.46 -26.29
N GLU A 238 58.91 4.33 -26.90
CA GLU A 238 58.85 4.75 -28.31
C GLU A 238 57.83 4.15 -29.31
N SER A 239 57.19 5.11 -30.00
CA SER A 239 56.73 5.11 -31.40
C SER A 239 55.33 4.57 -31.76
N VAL A 240 54.43 5.55 -31.97
CA VAL A 240 53.60 5.81 -33.18
C VAL A 240 53.14 4.63 -34.05
N ALA A 241 51.82 4.65 -34.29
CA ALA A 241 50.93 3.77 -35.07
C ALA A 241 51.45 3.16 -36.38
N PRO A 242 50.83 2.04 -36.79
CA PRO A 242 49.97 2.16 -37.97
C PRO A 242 48.61 1.43 -37.88
N THR A 243 47.72 1.90 -38.74
CA THR A 243 46.42 1.40 -39.20
C THR A 243 46.20 -0.12 -39.17
N PRO A 244 45.01 -0.63 -38.79
CA PRO A 244 44.69 -2.04 -38.95
C PRO A 244 44.22 -2.35 -40.39
N VAL A 245 44.96 -3.26 -41.03
CA VAL A 245 44.58 -3.98 -42.25
C VAL A 245 43.57 -5.07 -41.90
N ALA A 246 42.51 -5.15 -42.70
CA ALA A 246 41.44 -6.12 -42.59
C ALA A 246 41.92 -7.57 -42.81
N THR A 247 41.49 -8.49 -41.92
CA THR A 247 41.43 -9.94 -42.17
C THR A 247 40.15 -10.53 -41.56
N PRO A 248 39.67 -11.68 -42.07
CA PRO A 248 38.26 -11.88 -42.37
C PRO A 248 37.45 -12.42 -41.18
N MET A 249 36.17 -12.04 -41.18
CA MET A 249 35.16 -12.56 -40.25
C MET A 249 35.07 -14.09 -40.31
N PRO A 250 34.84 -14.77 -39.18
CA PRO A 250 34.35 -16.14 -39.20
C PRO A 250 32.94 -16.14 -39.80
N THR A 251 32.71 -17.02 -40.75
CA THR A 251 31.41 -17.34 -41.35
C THR A 251 30.37 -17.55 -40.25
N ALA A 252 29.46 -16.57 -40.10
CA ALA A 252 28.30 -16.68 -39.24
C ALA A 252 27.32 -17.68 -39.88
N THR A 253 27.19 -18.84 -39.26
CA THR A 253 26.08 -19.75 -39.52
C THR A 253 24.78 -19.02 -39.17
N THR A 254 24.00 -18.67 -40.18
CA THR A 254 22.70 -18.01 -40.04
C THR A 254 21.73 -18.97 -39.35
N VAL A 255 21.61 -18.83 -38.02
CA VAL A 255 20.46 -19.38 -37.29
C VAL A 255 19.31 -18.39 -37.50
N THR A 256 18.42 -18.73 -38.41
CA THR A 256 17.14 -18.04 -38.59
C THR A 256 16.28 -18.25 -37.35
N ILE A 257 16.28 -17.25 -36.45
CA ILE A 257 15.29 -17.17 -35.38
C ILE A 257 14.00 -16.62 -36.01
N PRO A 258 12.89 -17.37 -36.05
CA PRO A 258 11.63 -16.85 -36.52
C PRO A 258 11.11 -15.83 -35.50
N ASN A 259 10.63 -14.67 -35.97
CA ASN A 259 9.98 -13.58 -35.22
C ASN A 259 10.87 -12.43 -34.67
N PHE A 260 12.00 -12.07 -35.29
CA PHE A 260 12.67 -10.81 -34.94
C PHE A 260 11.75 -9.59 -35.16
N ASP A 261 10.93 -9.61 -36.22
CA ASP A 261 9.94 -8.55 -36.49
C ASP A 261 8.84 -8.47 -35.42
N LYS A 262 8.41 -9.60 -34.84
CA LYS A 262 7.42 -9.56 -33.74
C LYS A 262 8.03 -9.11 -32.41
N VAL A 263 9.33 -9.31 -32.22
CA VAL A 263 10.05 -8.80 -31.04
C VAL A 263 10.20 -7.29 -31.16
N LEU A 264 10.50 -6.76 -32.35
CA LEU A 264 10.44 -5.32 -32.62
C LEU A 264 9.03 -4.76 -32.44
N GLU A 265 7.99 -5.41 -32.96
CA GLU A 265 6.59 -5.00 -32.77
C GLU A 265 6.16 -5.05 -31.29
N TYR A 266 6.70 -5.98 -30.50
CA TYR A 266 6.49 -6.05 -29.05
C TYR A 266 7.23 -4.96 -28.31
N LEU A 267 8.47 -4.66 -28.70
CA LEU A 267 9.27 -3.59 -28.10
C LEU A 267 8.70 -2.22 -28.45
N GLU A 268 8.23 -1.99 -29.67
CA GLU A 268 7.49 -0.79 -30.08
C GLU A 268 6.14 -0.69 -29.36
N ASN A 269 5.45 -1.80 -29.11
CA ASN A 269 4.22 -1.79 -28.29
C ASN A 269 4.50 -1.50 -26.80
N ILE A 270 5.63 -1.97 -26.27
CA ILE A 270 6.04 -1.67 -24.90
C ILE A 270 6.47 -0.21 -24.81
N ASP A 271 7.22 0.31 -25.78
CA ASP A 271 7.64 1.70 -25.85
C ASP A 271 6.44 2.62 -26.04
N TYR A 272 5.47 2.25 -26.88
CA TYR A 272 4.18 2.93 -27.00
C TYR A 272 3.37 2.90 -25.70
N LYS A 273 3.34 1.77 -24.98
CA LYS A 273 2.64 1.67 -23.68
C LYS A 273 3.34 2.43 -22.57
N VAL A 274 4.66 2.45 -22.55
CA VAL A 274 5.46 3.22 -21.58
C VAL A 274 5.31 4.70 -21.87
N THR A 275 5.37 5.11 -23.14
CA THR A 275 5.11 6.49 -23.58
C THR A 275 3.68 6.89 -23.26
N LYS A 276 2.69 6.03 -23.50
CA LYS A 276 1.29 6.28 -23.15
C LYS A 276 1.05 6.33 -21.64
N LEU A 277 1.71 5.49 -20.84
CA LEU A 277 1.64 5.56 -19.37
C LEU A 277 2.35 6.80 -18.83
N GLN A 278 3.46 7.22 -19.43
CA GLN A 278 4.13 8.49 -19.13
C GLN A 278 3.26 9.68 -19.55
N GLN A 279 2.52 9.56 -20.65
CA GLN A 279 1.64 10.60 -21.17
C GLN A 279 0.30 10.66 -20.42
N ASP A 280 -0.21 9.54 -19.93
CA ASP A 280 -1.37 9.45 -19.03
C ASP A 280 -1.00 9.91 -17.61
N GLN A 281 0.22 9.60 -17.11
CA GLN A 281 0.76 10.23 -15.91
C GLN A 281 0.98 11.72 -16.10
N LYS A 282 1.47 12.14 -17.27
CA LYS A 282 1.64 13.54 -17.63
C LYS A 282 0.30 14.22 -17.77
N THR A 283 -0.76 13.57 -18.26
CA THR A 283 -2.13 14.12 -18.39
C THR A 283 -2.87 14.15 -17.05
N ALA A 284 -2.66 13.17 -16.18
CA ALA A 284 -3.11 13.23 -14.78
C ALA A 284 -2.34 14.29 -13.98
N LEU A 285 -1.06 14.52 -14.33
CA LEU A 285 -0.33 15.70 -13.91
C LEU A 285 -0.98 16.93 -14.56
N THR A 286 -1.26 16.99 -15.88
CA THR A 286 -1.85 18.14 -16.58
C THR A 286 -3.26 18.49 -16.10
N GLU A 287 -4.06 17.53 -15.64
CA GLU A 287 -5.34 17.77 -14.98
C GLU A 287 -5.14 18.28 -13.55
N ALA A 288 -4.07 17.86 -12.86
CA ALA A 288 -3.59 18.54 -11.66
C ALA A 288 -2.94 19.91 -11.97
N LEU A 289 -2.42 20.11 -13.19
CA LEU A 289 -1.87 21.37 -13.72
C LEU A 289 -2.94 22.22 -14.44
N SER A 290 -4.22 21.81 -14.44
CA SER A 290 -5.32 22.76 -14.66
C SER A 290 -5.46 23.73 -13.48
N HIS A 291 -4.76 23.46 -12.37
CA HIS A 291 -4.40 24.42 -11.33
C HIS A 291 -3.12 25.23 -11.63
N GLU A 292 -2.32 24.86 -12.64
CA GLU A 292 -1.08 25.54 -13.07
C GLU A 292 -1.39 26.70 -14.05
N GLU A 293 -2.52 26.66 -14.78
CA GLU A 293 -3.07 27.88 -15.43
C GLU A 293 -3.48 28.97 -14.41
N MET A 294 -3.56 28.60 -13.11
CA MET A 294 -3.63 29.53 -11.99
C MET A 294 -2.25 29.84 -11.36
N GLU A 295 -1.17 29.14 -11.67
CA GLU A 295 0.16 29.44 -11.09
C GLU A 295 0.88 30.57 -11.82
N GLU A 296 0.72 30.73 -13.14
CA GLU A 296 1.36 31.83 -13.90
C GLU A 296 0.77 33.22 -13.63
N ARG A 297 -0.38 33.33 -12.93
CA ARG A 297 -1.02 34.63 -12.63
C ARG A 297 -0.72 35.23 -11.26
N PHE A 298 0.00 34.54 -10.37
CA PHE A 298 0.08 34.92 -8.95
C PHE A 298 1.50 35.05 -8.40
N ASP A 299 2.49 35.19 -9.29
CA ASP A 299 3.83 35.65 -8.94
C ASP A 299 3.97 37.18 -8.97
N SER A 300 2.92 37.91 -9.35
CA SER A 300 2.78 39.32 -8.98
C SER A 300 2.22 39.43 -7.57
N GLU A 301 2.74 40.38 -6.77
CA GLU A 301 2.13 40.80 -5.50
C GLU A 301 0.74 41.45 -5.69
N ASP A 302 0.18 41.40 -6.90
CA ASP A 302 -1.03 42.08 -7.29
C ASP A 302 -2.28 41.25 -6.97
N ILE A 303 -3.27 41.92 -6.38
CA ILE A 303 -4.59 41.34 -6.11
C ILE A 303 -5.24 40.94 -7.44
N PRO A 304 -5.73 39.69 -7.59
CA PRO A 304 -6.35 39.23 -8.83
C PRO A 304 -7.48 40.16 -9.32
N ASP A 305 -7.60 40.36 -10.63
CA ASP A 305 -8.59 41.25 -11.24
C ASP A 305 -10.03 40.98 -10.81
N GLU A 306 -10.36 39.72 -10.54
CA GLU A 306 -11.66 39.31 -10.02
C GLU A 306 -11.88 39.82 -8.60
N LEU A 307 -10.87 39.71 -7.72
CA LEU A 307 -10.91 40.26 -6.37
C LEU A 307 -10.99 41.78 -6.39
N GLN A 308 -10.28 42.46 -7.29
CA GLN A 308 -10.42 43.91 -7.45
C GLN A 308 -11.85 44.31 -7.84
N ARG A 309 -12.50 43.55 -8.73
CA ARG A 309 -13.92 43.76 -9.09
C ARG A 309 -14.87 43.54 -7.91
N ILE A 310 -14.59 42.55 -7.08
CA ILE A 310 -15.36 42.27 -5.85
C ILE A 310 -15.18 43.42 -4.86
N ILE A 311 -13.94 43.84 -4.57
CA ILE A 311 -13.62 44.91 -3.64
C ILE A 311 -14.38 46.20 -4.01
N LYS A 312 -14.38 46.59 -5.28
CA LYS A 312 -15.10 47.77 -5.78
C LYS A 312 -16.62 47.74 -5.53
N ARG A 313 -17.22 46.57 -5.37
CA ARG A 313 -18.66 46.40 -5.12
C ARG A 313 -19.01 46.31 -3.64
N LEU A 314 -18.03 46.02 -2.78
CA LEU A 314 -18.25 45.85 -1.35
C LEU A 314 -18.37 47.21 -0.66
N ARG A 315 -19.08 47.24 0.47
CA ARG A 315 -19.05 48.41 1.36
C ARG A 315 -17.65 48.55 1.94
N HIS A 316 -17.01 49.70 1.74
CA HIS A 316 -15.75 50.04 2.39
C HIS A 316 -16.01 50.51 3.82
N VAL A 317 -15.37 49.88 4.80
CA VAL A 317 -15.48 50.21 6.23
C VAL A 317 -14.17 50.87 6.67
N SER A 318 -14.23 52.02 7.35
CA SER A 318 -13.03 52.70 7.83
C SER A 318 -12.37 51.96 9.00
N GLU A 319 -11.09 52.21 9.28
CA GLU A 319 -10.41 51.62 10.43
C GLU A 319 -11.09 52.01 11.76
N GLU A 320 -11.64 53.23 11.89
CA GLU A 320 -12.37 53.63 13.10
C GLU A 320 -13.66 52.83 13.28
N GLU A 321 -14.42 52.60 12.21
CA GLU A 321 -15.64 51.78 12.25
C GLU A 321 -15.32 50.34 12.70
N VAL A 322 -14.19 49.76 12.26
CA VAL A 322 -13.74 48.43 12.69
C VAL A 322 -13.37 48.43 14.18
N GLN A 323 -12.65 49.45 14.67
CA GLN A 323 -12.32 49.54 16.09
C GLN A 323 -13.58 49.64 16.97
N VAL A 324 -14.56 50.43 16.55
CA VAL A 324 -15.86 50.54 17.22
C VAL A 324 -16.60 49.20 17.18
N ALA A 325 -16.62 48.53 16.02
CA ALA A 325 -17.25 47.23 15.88
C ALA A 325 -16.63 46.17 16.81
N ILE A 326 -15.30 46.13 16.94
CA ILE A 326 -14.58 45.23 17.88
C ILE A 326 -14.89 45.60 19.34
N ARG A 327 -14.92 46.90 19.67
CA ARG A 327 -15.19 47.40 21.03
C ARG A 327 -16.61 47.09 21.50
N ASP A 328 -17.59 47.30 20.63
CA ASP A 328 -19.01 47.19 20.95
C ASP A 328 -19.55 45.78 20.67
N GLY A 329 -18.82 44.97 19.90
CA GLY A 329 -19.21 43.62 19.50
C GLY A 329 -20.23 43.58 18.36
N VAL A 330 -20.21 44.60 17.50
CA VAL A 330 -21.04 44.68 16.30
C VAL A 330 -20.41 43.79 15.22
N GLY A 331 -21.24 42.95 14.59
CA GLY A 331 -20.78 42.11 13.48
C GLY A 331 -20.67 42.91 12.19
N LEU A 332 -19.68 42.57 11.37
CA LEU A 332 -19.51 43.10 10.02
C LEU A 332 -19.71 41.94 9.04
N GLU A 333 -20.45 42.18 7.96
CA GLU A 333 -20.70 41.17 6.94
C GLU A 333 -20.63 41.81 5.56
N ASN A 334 -20.12 41.07 4.56
CA ASN A 334 -20.14 41.49 3.16
C ASN A 334 -19.47 42.86 2.92
N CYS A 335 -18.32 43.09 3.55
CA CYS A 335 -17.62 44.38 3.49
C CYS A 335 -16.13 44.23 3.19
N TYR A 336 -15.53 45.32 2.70
CA TYR A 336 -14.09 45.46 2.54
C TYR A 336 -13.50 46.23 3.73
N ILE A 337 -12.49 45.64 4.36
CA ILE A 337 -11.78 46.19 5.51
C ILE A 337 -10.33 46.42 5.11
N PRO A 338 -9.86 47.68 5.01
CA PRO A 338 -8.49 47.98 4.61
C PRO A 338 -7.48 47.58 5.71
N LYS A 339 -7.85 47.79 6.98
CA LYS A 339 -6.99 47.44 8.11
C LYS A 339 -7.82 47.02 9.30
N MET A 340 -7.50 45.84 9.82
CA MET A 340 -8.12 45.24 10.99
C MET A 340 -7.04 45.01 12.04
N SER A 341 -7.08 45.83 13.09
CA SER A 341 -6.20 45.71 14.25
C SER A 341 -7.00 45.86 15.54
N SER A 342 -6.43 45.59 16.71
CA SER A 342 -7.04 46.00 17.98
C SER A 342 -6.23 47.10 18.63
N SER A 343 -6.89 48.18 19.04
CA SER A 343 -6.30 49.21 19.90
C SER A 343 -6.05 48.74 21.34
N THR A 344 -6.62 47.60 21.74
CA THR A 344 -6.52 47.07 23.11
C THR A 344 -5.95 45.65 23.09
N PRO A 345 -5.08 45.29 24.05
CA PRO A 345 -4.54 43.93 24.12
C PRO A 345 -5.60 42.88 24.50
N ILE A 346 -6.77 43.29 25.00
CA ILE A 346 -7.85 42.39 25.43
C ILE A 346 -9.17 42.82 24.79
N VAL A 347 -9.72 41.94 23.95
CA VAL A 347 -11.04 42.10 23.33
C VAL A 347 -12.06 41.26 24.10
N VAL A 348 -13.00 41.93 24.75
CA VAL A 348 -13.99 41.29 25.65
C VAL A 348 -15.27 40.89 24.91
N LYS A 349 -15.66 41.64 23.90
CA LYS A 349 -16.88 41.39 23.11
C LYS A 349 -16.62 40.32 22.04
N LYS A 350 -17.72 39.82 21.46
CA LYS A 350 -17.67 38.89 20.32
C LYS A 350 -17.16 39.62 19.07
N VAL A 351 -16.34 38.96 18.27
CA VAL A 351 -15.90 39.49 16.96
C VAL A 351 -16.52 38.59 15.90
N ASN A 352 -17.34 39.14 15.02
CA ASN A 352 -18.04 38.39 13.98
C ASN A 352 -17.94 39.11 12.64
N PHE A 353 -16.87 38.86 11.89
CA PHE A 353 -16.60 39.47 10.59
C PHE A 353 -16.61 38.41 9.49
N THR A 354 -17.80 38.13 8.97
CA THR A 354 -18.04 37.03 8.02
C THR A 354 -18.19 37.52 6.58
N ASN A 355 -17.74 36.72 5.61
CA ASN A 355 -17.78 37.07 4.18
C ASN A 355 -17.17 38.46 3.87
N CYS A 356 -16.08 38.81 4.57
CA CYS A 356 -15.40 40.08 4.40
C CYS A 356 -14.13 39.92 3.57
N VAL A 357 -13.72 40.96 2.86
CA VAL A 357 -12.39 41.04 2.23
C VAL A 357 -11.54 41.96 3.08
N ILE A 358 -10.48 41.40 3.69
CA ILE A 358 -9.66 42.08 4.68
C ILE A 358 -8.25 42.21 4.12
N ASP A 359 -7.76 43.43 4.00
CA ASP A 359 -6.46 43.70 3.40
C ASP A 359 -5.33 43.46 4.42
N GLN A 360 -5.21 44.31 5.45
CA GLN A 360 -4.22 44.15 6.52
C GLN A 360 -4.84 43.62 7.82
N VAL A 361 -4.23 42.58 8.41
CA VAL A 361 -4.64 42.02 9.71
C VAL A 361 -3.46 41.90 10.66
N ASP A 362 -3.54 42.61 11.78
CA ASP A 362 -2.58 42.49 12.87
C ASP A 362 -3.27 42.43 14.24
N PHE A 363 -3.24 41.24 14.82
CA PHE A 363 -3.70 40.96 16.18
C PHE A 363 -2.59 40.41 17.07
N ALA A 364 -1.32 40.67 16.75
CA ALA A 364 -0.21 40.12 17.52
C ALA A 364 -0.37 40.36 19.04
N GLY A 365 -0.34 39.29 19.84
CA GLY A 365 -0.46 39.34 21.29
C GLY A 365 -1.86 39.64 21.84
N VAL A 366 -2.89 39.73 21.00
CA VAL A 366 -4.25 40.08 21.45
C VAL A 366 -4.96 38.88 22.08
N GLN A 367 -5.66 39.13 23.18
CA GLN A 367 -6.49 38.16 23.88
C GLN A 367 -7.98 38.38 23.59
N PHE A 368 -8.62 37.41 22.95
CA PHE A 368 -10.06 37.39 22.70
C PHE A 368 -10.77 36.58 23.79
N LYS A 369 -11.55 37.25 24.64
CA LYS A 369 -12.29 36.60 25.74
C LYS A 369 -13.58 35.91 25.28
N ASN A 370 -14.07 36.22 24.09
CA ASN A 370 -15.33 35.73 23.55
C ASN A 370 -15.15 35.10 22.16
N HIS A 371 -16.24 34.63 21.57
CA HIS A 371 -16.23 33.98 20.26
C HIS A 371 -15.70 34.90 19.17
N VAL A 372 -14.83 34.35 18.31
CA VAL A 372 -14.30 35.01 17.12
C VAL A 372 -14.74 34.22 15.89
N ASP A 373 -15.48 34.85 15.00
CA ASP A 373 -15.90 34.27 13.73
C ASP A 373 -15.42 35.17 12.58
N LEU A 374 -14.55 34.60 11.75
CA LEU A 374 -14.01 35.20 10.53
C LEU A 374 -14.39 34.36 9.30
N GLY A 375 -15.43 33.55 9.38
CA GLY A 375 -15.81 32.59 8.35
C GLY A 375 -16.15 33.22 7.00
N ASN A 376 -15.78 32.52 5.92
CA ASN A 376 -15.94 32.93 4.52
C ASN A 376 -15.19 34.21 4.14
N SER A 377 -14.28 34.70 4.99
CA SER A 377 -13.53 35.92 4.72
C SER A 377 -12.24 35.65 3.94
N ARG A 378 -11.78 36.66 3.17
CA ARG A 378 -10.56 36.61 2.35
C ARG A 378 -9.53 37.59 2.89
N PHE A 379 -8.31 37.13 3.12
CA PHE A 379 -7.18 37.91 3.63
C PHE A 379 -6.19 38.17 2.50
N LEU A 380 -6.01 39.44 2.12
CA LEU A 380 -5.17 39.83 0.98
C LEU A 380 -3.68 39.82 1.32
N THR A 381 -3.32 40.47 2.43
CA THR A 381 -1.95 40.42 2.96
C THR A 381 -1.78 39.28 3.97
N LYS A 382 -0.56 39.12 4.47
CA LYS A 382 -0.24 38.11 5.47
C LYS A 382 -1.00 38.40 6.77
N ALA A 383 -1.87 37.49 7.18
CA ALA A 383 -2.66 37.66 8.41
C ALA A 383 -1.83 37.32 9.66
N ILE A 384 -1.70 38.27 10.60
CA ILE A 384 -0.87 38.12 11.80
C ILE A 384 -1.75 37.86 13.02
N PHE A 385 -1.69 36.64 13.55
CA PHE A 385 -2.32 36.19 14.80
C PHE A 385 -1.28 35.61 15.78
N LYS A 386 -0.04 36.06 15.66
CA LYS A 386 1.09 35.59 16.48
C LYS A 386 0.83 35.91 17.95
N GLU A 387 1.09 34.94 18.84
CA GLU A 387 0.93 35.11 20.30
C GLU A 387 -0.50 35.50 20.73
N CYS A 388 -1.52 35.33 19.86
CA CYS A 388 -2.91 35.55 20.21
C CYS A 388 -3.42 34.53 21.24
N HIS A 389 -4.40 34.92 22.05
CA HIS A 389 -5.10 34.00 22.96
C HIS A 389 -6.61 34.05 22.75
N PHE A 390 -7.16 32.98 22.16
CA PHE A 390 -8.61 32.78 21.97
C PHE A 390 -9.17 31.93 23.12
N VAL A 391 -9.90 32.56 24.03
CA VAL A 391 -10.47 31.89 25.23
C VAL A 391 -11.72 31.06 24.89
N LYS A 392 -12.49 31.51 23.90
CA LYS A 392 -13.68 30.81 23.38
C LYS A 392 -13.42 30.31 21.96
N ASP A 393 -14.47 29.83 21.30
CA ASP A 393 -14.35 29.21 19.98
C ASP A 393 -13.89 30.24 18.93
N ALA A 394 -13.00 29.80 18.04
CA ALA A 394 -12.44 30.59 16.95
C ALA A 394 -12.74 29.91 15.59
N THR A 395 -13.44 30.61 14.71
CA THR A 395 -13.88 30.09 13.42
C THR A 395 -13.20 30.84 12.28
N PHE A 396 -12.48 30.08 11.47
CA PHE A 396 -11.85 30.47 10.21
C PHE A 396 -12.31 29.54 9.10
N LYS A 397 -13.61 29.21 9.06
CA LYS A 397 -14.16 28.27 8.08
C LYS A 397 -14.23 28.92 6.70
N SER A 398 -13.91 28.18 5.63
CA SER A 398 -13.99 28.65 4.24
C SER A 398 -13.24 29.96 3.99
N CYS A 399 -12.16 30.20 4.74
CA CYS A 399 -11.35 31.40 4.57
C CYS A 399 -10.33 31.23 3.45
N GLU A 400 -9.95 32.32 2.81
CA GLU A 400 -8.87 32.33 1.83
C GLU A 400 -7.74 33.27 2.29
N PHE A 401 -6.55 32.72 2.54
CA PHE A 401 -5.35 33.46 2.92
C PHE A 401 -4.42 33.55 1.72
N LEU A 402 -4.45 34.68 1.01
CA LEU A 402 -3.70 34.87 -0.24
C LEU A 402 -2.19 34.98 0.02
N ASN A 403 -1.79 35.75 1.03
CA ASN A 403 -0.38 35.91 1.43
C ASN A 403 -0.01 35.12 2.70
N GLY A 404 -0.74 34.04 2.97
CA GLY A 404 -0.48 33.15 4.10
C GLY A 404 -0.87 33.76 5.44
N ALA A 405 -0.45 33.11 6.54
CA ALA A 405 -0.79 33.55 7.88
C ALA A 405 0.28 33.13 8.91
N ASP A 406 0.39 33.89 9.99
CA ASP A 406 1.25 33.57 11.12
C ASP A 406 0.43 33.45 12.41
N PHE A 407 0.26 32.22 12.87
CA PHE A 407 -0.38 31.87 14.13
C PHE A 407 0.66 31.47 15.19
N ALA A 408 1.96 31.71 14.98
CA ALA A 408 2.99 31.20 15.88
C ALA A 408 2.73 31.59 17.34
N LYS A 409 2.83 30.60 18.24
CA LYS A 409 2.56 30.70 19.68
C LYS A 409 1.13 31.13 20.05
N ALA A 410 0.18 31.06 19.12
CA ALA A 410 -1.22 31.31 19.45
C ALA A 410 -1.78 30.20 20.35
N LYS A 411 -2.66 30.59 21.28
CA LYS A 411 -3.36 29.68 22.20
C LYS A 411 -4.86 29.71 21.94
N PHE A 412 -5.45 28.54 21.76
CA PHE A 412 -6.87 28.35 21.51
C PHE A 412 -7.48 27.47 22.60
N ASP A 413 -8.09 28.06 23.63
CA ASP A 413 -8.76 27.30 24.70
C ASP A 413 -10.13 26.75 24.26
N GLY A 414 -10.74 27.39 23.25
CA GLY A 414 -11.99 26.98 22.61
C GLY A 414 -11.81 26.00 21.45
N LYS A 415 -12.92 25.63 20.81
CA LYS A 415 -12.90 24.85 19.57
C LYS A 415 -12.39 25.73 18.44
N THR A 416 -11.55 25.16 17.57
CA THR A 416 -10.98 25.90 16.43
C THR A 416 -11.33 25.20 15.12
N THR A 417 -11.86 25.94 14.14
CA THR A 417 -12.29 25.39 12.85
C THR A 417 -11.71 26.17 11.69
N TYR A 418 -10.97 25.49 10.83
CA TYR A 418 -10.41 26.00 9.56
C TYR A 418 -11.05 25.33 8.33
N ASN A 419 -12.09 24.52 8.49
CA ASN A 419 -12.65 23.67 7.43
C ASN A 419 -12.81 24.38 6.09
N SER A 420 -12.40 23.71 5.00
CA SER A 420 -12.53 24.22 3.64
C SER A 420 -11.80 25.54 3.38
N SER A 421 -10.77 25.87 4.15
CA SER A 421 -9.96 27.08 3.94
C SER A 421 -8.76 26.82 3.04
N ALA A 422 -8.33 27.86 2.32
CA ALA A 422 -7.19 27.81 1.42
C ALA A 422 -6.08 28.76 1.91
N PHE A 423 -4.86 28.25 1.99
CA PHE A 423 -3.63 29.00 2.25
C PHE A 423 -2.77 28.98 0.98
N ARG A 424 -2.75 30.10 0.24
CA ARG A 424 -2.04 30.20 -1.05
C ARG A 424 -0.55 30.44 -0.91
N ARG A 425 -0.12 30.90 0.25
CA ARG A 425 1.28 31.05 0.65
C ARG A 425 1.51 30.37 2.00
N TYR A 426 2.76 30.41 2.44
CA TYR A 426 3.21 29.72 3.63
C TYR A 426 2.44 30.11 4.90
N VAL A 427 2.09 29.12 5.73
CA VAL A 427 1.43 29.32 7.03
C VAL A 427 2.19 28.65 8.18
N SER A 428 2.25 29.35 9.31
CA SER A 428 2.95 28.89 10.52
C SER A 428 1.99 28.75 11.69
N PHE A 429 1.97 27.57 12.29
CA PHE A 429 1.30 27.24 13.57
C PHE A 429 2.33 26.84 14.64
N ASN A 430 3.59 27.23 14.49
CA ASN A 430 4.65 26.81 15.40
C ASN A 430 4.36 27.20 16.84
N ARG A 431 4.53 26.25 17.77
CA ARG A 431 4.30 26.43 19.23
C ARG A 431 2.88 26.82 19.59
N CYS A 432 1.90 26.50 18.74
CA CYS A 432 0.49 26.68 19.09
C CYS A 432 0.02 25.70 20.17
N GLY A 433 -0.97 26.12 20.94
CA GLY A 433 -1.69 25.25 21.87
C GLY A 433 -3.18 25.21 21.54
N PHE A 434 -3.71 24.02 21.25
CA PHE A 434 -5.13 23.78 20.99
C PHE A 434 -5.76 23.00 22.15
N GLY A 435 -6.51 23.73 23.00
CA GLY A 435 -7.14 23.27 24.24
C GLY A 435 -8.36 22.34 24.04
N LYS A 436 -9.02 22.44 22.88
CA LYS A 436 -10.21 21.63 22.53
C LYS A 436 -10.11 21.12 21.09
N LYS A 437 -11.24 20.62 20.57
CA LYS A 437 -11.34 20.07 19.22
C LYS A 437 -10.86 21.08 18.17
N THR A 438 -9.96 20.62 17.30
CA THR A 438 -9.41 21.42 16.19
C THR A 438 -9.66 20.71 14.87
N VAL A 439 -10.17 21.45 13.88
CA VAL A 439 -10.62 20.87 12.60
C VAL A 439 -10.05 21.66 11.42
N PHE A 440 -9.20 21.01 10.63
CA PHE A 440 -8.60 21.47 9.38
C PHE A 440 -9.16 20.69 8.16
N THR A 441 -10.36 20.14 8.26
CA THR A 441 -10.89 19.24 7.22
C THR A 441 -11.08 19.95 5.88
N ARG A 442 -10.62 19.35 4.77
CA ARG A 442 -10.65 19.92 3.42
C ARG A 442 -9.89 21.25 3.27
N CYS A 443 -8.86 21.47 4.06
CA CYS A 443 -7.97 22.62 3.84
C CYS A 443 -7.01 22.39 2.67
N TYR A 444 -6.66 23.46 1.98
CA TYR A 444 -5.68 23.47 0.90
C TYR A 444 -4.47 24.33 1.28
N PHE A 445 -3.26 23.80 1.10
CA PHE A 445 -1.99 24.47 1.43
C PHE A 445 -1.05 24.46 0.21
N ALA A 446 -0.97 25.57 -0.52
CA ALA A 446 -0.24 25.64 -1.79
C ALA A 446 1.30 25.68 -1.61
N LYS A 447 1.82 26.56 -0.75
CA LYS A 447 3.29 26.73 -0.54
C LYS A 447 3.81 26.14 0.79
N GLY A 448 3.04 25.24 1.41
CA GLY A 448 3.44 24.47 2.59
C GLY A 448 3.02 25.06 3.94
N VAL A 449 3.17 24.25 4.98
CA VAL A 449 2.73 24.58 6.36
C VAL A 449 3.70 24.01 7.40
N LYS A 450 3.90 24.75 8.51
CA LYS A 450 4.65 24.27 9.68
C LYS A 450 3.80 24.23 10.94
N PHE A 451 3.73 23.04 11.54
CA PHE A 451 3.26 22.73 12.88
C PHE A 451 4.46 22.20 13.69
N GLY A 452 5.39 23.08 14.07
CA GLY A 452 6.49 22.70 14.95
C GLY A 452 6.13 22.87 16.42
N GLU A 453 6.38 21.87 17.27
CA GLU A 453 6.20 21.96 18.72
C GLU A 453 4.76 22.33 19.15
N VAL A 454 3.75 21.82 18.42
CA VAL A 454 2.33 22.10 18.68
C VAL A 454 1.73 21.10 19.65
N GLU A 455 0.88 21.57 20.56
CA GLU A 455 0.14 20.73 21.50
C GLU A 455 -1.36 20.72 21.16
N PHE A 456 -1.90 19.54 20.88
CA PHE A 456 -3.32 19.27 20.70
C PHE A 456 -3.84 18.49 21.91
N THR A 457 -4.54 19.16 22.82
CA THR A 457 -5.11 18.51 24.01
C THR A 457 -6.47 17.87 23.72
N GLY A 458 -7.21 18.40 22.74
CA GLY A 458 -8.45 17.81 22.25
C GLY A 458 -8.29 17.13 20.88
N PRO A 459 -9.37 16.53 20.34
CA PRO A 459 -9.30 15.81 19.07
C PRO A 459 -8.88 16.70 17.90
N ALA A 460 -7.96 16.22 17.06
CA ALA A 460 -7.43 16.97 15.91
C ALA A 460 -7.78 16.27 14.59
N SER A 461 -8.42 17.00 13.68
CA SER A 461 -8.85 16.46 12.37
C SER A 461 -8.22 17.21 11.21
N PHE A 462 -7.47 16.49 10.40
CA PHE A 462 -6.79 16.90 9.18
C PHE A 462 -7.28 16.05 7.99
N ASN A 463 -8.56 15.66 8.01
CA ASN A 463 -9.11 14.83 6.95
C ASN A 463 -9.20 15.59 5.62
N ASP A 464 -8.92 14.88 4.53
CA ASP A 464 -9.05 15.38 3.16
C ASP A 464 -8.28 16.69 2.93
N ILE A 465 -7.16 16.91 3.63
CA ILE A 465 -6.29 18.07 3.36
C ILE A 465 -5.47 17.83 2.10
N PHE A 466 -5.17 18.90 1.39
CA PHE A 466 -4.37 18.89 0.18
C PHE A 466 -3.17 19.81 0.38
N ILE A 467 -1.96 19.26 0.23
CA ILE A 467 -0.71 20.00 0.41
C ILE A 467 0.17 19.79 -0.82
N ASP A 468 0.41 20.86 -1.57
CA ASP A 468 1.22 20.79 -2.81
C ASP A 468 2.72 20.82 -2.52
N HIS A 469 3.10 21.42 -1.38
CA HIS A 469 4.48 21.56 -0.95
C HIS A 469 4.72 20.92 0.42
N ARG A 470 5.88 21.18 1.02
CA ARG A 470 6.31 20.55 2.29
C ARG A 470 5.32 20.76 3.45
N PHE A 471 5.01 19.66 4.13
CA PHE A 471 4.21 19.60 5.36
C PHE A 471 5.11 19.22 6.54
N TYR A 472 5.35 20.16 7.45
CA TYR A 472 6.17 19.90 8.64
C TYR A 472 5.28 19.86 9.88
N MET A 473 5.29 18.74 10.58
CA MET A 473 4.57 18.50 11.83
C MET A 473 5.49 17.82 12.84
N GLU A 474 6.61 18.48 13.12
CA GLU A 474 7.66 17.94 13.97
C GLU A 474 7.46 18.28 15.45
N LYS A 475 7.82 17.34 16.32
CA LYS A 475 7.76 17.48 17.80
C LYS A 475 6.37 17.86 18.33
N CYS A 476 5.30 17.46 17.63
CA CYS A 476 3.94 17.71 18.06
C CYS A 476 3.48 16.71 19.13
N GLN A 477 2.52 17.12 19.96
CA GLN A 477 1.90 16.29 20.98
C GLN A 477 0.40 16.21 20.75
N PHE A 478 -0.11 15.02 20.45
CA PHE A 478 -1.53 14.71 20.34
C PHE A 478 -1.98 13.93 21.57
N LYS A 479 -2.60 14.62 22.54
CA LYS A 479 -3.09 14.00 23.79
C LYS A 479 -4.43 13.29 23.64
N ASP A 480 -5.13 13.58 22.54
CA ASP A 480 -6.37 12.92 22.16
C ASP A 480 -6.27 12.37 20.73
N SER A 481 -7.36 11.77 20.24
CA SER A 481 -7.42 11.18 18.91
C SER A 481 -7.08 12.18 17.79
N SER A 482 -6.32 11.71 16.80
CA SER A 482 -5.96 12.47 15.60
C SER A 482 -6.31 11.74 14.32
N THR A 483 -6.68 12.46 13.26
CA THR A 483 -6.97 11.85 11.97
C THR A 483 -6.47 12.70 10.81
N PHE A 484 -5.87 12.03 9.83
CA PHE A 484 -5.33 12.52 8.57
C PHE A 484 -5.91 11.69 7.41
N SER A 485 -7.13 11.19 7.59
CA SER A 485 -7.74 10.26 6.64
C SER A 485 -8.06 11.00 5.33
N GLY A 486 -7.71 10.42 4.19
CA GLY A 486 -7.84 11.07 2.88
C GLY A 486 -6.88 12.25 2.64
N ALA A 487 -5.95 12.54 3.55
CA ALA A 487 -4.96 13.61 3.37
C ALA A 487 -4.03 13.30 2.19
N ARG A 488 -3.70 14.30 1.37
CA ARG A 488 -2.83 14.18 0.19
C ARG A 488 -1.62 15.09 0.32
N PHE A 489 -0.45 14.48 0.48
CA PHE A 489 0.84 15.15 0.56
C PHE A 489 1.57 14.97 -0.78
N ALA A 490 1.61 16.03 -1.59
CA ALA A 490 2.26 16.00 -2.92
C ALA A 490 3.79 16.07 -2.83
N ASP A 491 4.32 16.63 -1.74
CA ASP A 491 5.75 16.73 -1.45
C ASP A 491 6.11 16.04 -0.12
N ILE A 492 7.24 16.41 0.50
CA ILE A 492 7.70 15.82 1.76
C ILE A 492 6.74 16.14 2.91
N ALA A 493 6.37 15.12 3.67
CA ALA A 493 5.59 15.24 4.90
C ALA A 493 6.38 14.64 6.08
N ASP A 494 6.76 15.49 7.05
CA ASP A 494 7.55 15.09 8.21
C ASP A 494 6.77 15.26 9.51
N PHE A 495 6.52 14.14 10.19
CA PHE A 495 5.88 14.05 11.50
C PHE A 495 6.91 13.80 12.63
N GLY A 496 8.21 13.86 12.33
CA GLY A 496 9.27 13.37 13.18
C GLY A 496 9.23 13.91 14.62
N ARG A 497 9.61 13.05 15.57
CA ARG A 497 9.63 13.34 17.02
C ARG A 497 8.26 13.66 17.63
N SER A 498 7.16 13.40 16.93
CA SER A 498 5.81 13.62 17.44
C SER A 498 5.31 12.47 18.32
N LYS A 499 4.37 12.79 19.21
CA LYS A 499 3.77 11.84 20.16
C LYS A 499 2.26 11.77 19.94
N PHE A 500 1.73 10.57 19.79
CA PHE A 500 0.31 10.26 19.65
C PHE A 500 -0.13 9.43 20.86
N GLU A 501 -0.80 10.07 21.83
CA GLU A 501 -1.21 9.41 23.08
C GLU A 501 -2.41 8.47 22.90
N LYS A 502 -3.28 8.77 21.94
CA LYS A 502 -4.45 7.96 21.58
C LYS A 502 -4.43 7.56 20.11
N GLU A 503 -5.54 6.99 19.63
CA GLU A 503 -5.70 6.52 18.25
C GLU A 503 -5.37 7.62 17.22
N THR A 504 -4.52 7.26 16.25
CA THR A 504 -4.19 8.10 15.09
C THR A 504 -4.52 7.39 13.78
N LYS A 505 -5.14 8.09 12.83
CA LYS A 505 -5.64 7.53 11.56
C LYS A 505 -5.04 8.23 10.36
N PHE A 506 -4.50 7.45 9.42
CA PHE A 506 -4.02 7.85 8.11
C PHE A 506 -4.76 7.05 7.01
N ILE A 507 -6.04 6.74 7.23
CA ILE A 507 -6.80 5.85 6.36
C ILE A 507 -6.97 6.51 4.99
N GLY A 508 -6.51 5.85 3.93
CA GLY A 508 -6.58 6.41 2.57
C GLY A 508 -5.73 7.66 2.35
N ALA A 509 -4.81 7.99 3.27
CA ALA A 509 -3.87 9.09 3.04
C ALA A 509 -2.93 8.76 1.88
N THR A 510 -2.45 9.77 1.17
CA THR A 510 -1.53 9.63 0.04
C THR A 510 -0.25 10.41 0.28
N PHE A 511 0.90 9.73 0.20
CA PHE A 511 2.24 10.32 0.24
C PHE A 511 2.91 10.16 -1.12
N MET A 512 2.99 11.25 -1.90
CA MET A 512 3.51 11.20 -3.27
C MET A 512 5.05 11.14 -3.31
N LYS A 513 5.71 11.79 -2.35
CA LYS A 513 7.16 11.70 -2.14
C LYS A 513 7.46 11.05 -0.78
N TRP A 514 8.23 11.71 0.08
CA TRP A 514 8.69 11.12 1.34
C TRP A 514 7.72 11.43 2.50
N GLY A 515 7.23 10.38 3.16
CA GLY A 515 6.62 10.46 4.50
C GLY A 515 7.59 10.05 5.62
N SER A 516 7.76 10.88 6.65
CA SER A 516 8.63 10.60 7.80
C SER A 516 7.86 10.60 9.11
N PHE A 517 8.01 9.54 9.88
CA PHE A 517 7.54 9.34 11.25
C PHE A 517 8.72 8.93 12.17
N LYS A 518 9.93 9.40 11.85
CA LYS A 518 11.14 9.05 12.59
C LYS A 518 11.08 9.57 14.02
N ASN A 519 11.51 8.75 14.98
CA ASN A 519 11.50 9.07 16.41
C ASN A 519 10.11 9.40 16.99
N CYS A 520 9.03 8.93 16.34
CA CYS A 520 7.67 9.12 16.86
C CYS A 520 7.34 8.15 17.99
N LYS A 521 6.39 8.54 18.85
CA LYS A 521 5.80 7.64 19.86
C LYS A 521 4.31 7.48 19.58
N PHE A 522 3.85 6.26 19.36
CA PHE A 522 2.45 5.89 19.21
C PHE A 522 2.02 5.08 20.43
N SER A 523 1.38 5.74 21.40
CA SER A 523 0.83 5.08 22.59
C SER A 523 -0.54 4.47 22.32
N GLY A 524 -1.35 5.11 21.49
CA GLY A 524 -2.61 4.54 20.97
C GLY A 524 -2.42 3.79 19.66
N SER A 525 -3.51 3.25 19.12
CA SER A 525 -3.49 2.53 17.84
C SER A 525 -3.10 3.45 16.68
N ALA A 526 -2.25 2.94 15.79
CA ALA A 526 -1.80 3.65 14.60
C ALA A 526 -2.38 2.97 13.35
N ASN A 527 -3.32 3.64 12.70
CA ASN A 527 -4.09 3.07 11.60
C ASN A 527 -3.69 3.66 10.25
N PHE A 528 -2.92 2.90 9.47
CA PHE A 528 -2.42 3.23 8.14
C PHE A 528 -3.14 2.42 7.04
N ASN A 529 -4.35 1.92 7.33
CA ASN A 529 -5.12 1.11 6.40
C ASN A 529 -5.37 1.86 5.08
N THR A 530 -5.29 1.15 3.94
CA THR A 530 -5.51 1.71 2.60
C THR A 530 -4.68 2.94 2.25
N MET A 531 -3.58 3.22 2.97
CA MET A 531 -2.71 4.34 2.68
C MET A 531 -1.96 4.08 1.36
N ASN A 532 -1.78 5.12 0.55
CA ASN A 532 -1.02 5.05 -0.70
C ASN A 532 0.30 5.80 -0.54
N VAL A 533 1.42 5.12 -0.77
CA VAL A 533 2.77 5.65 -0.63
C VAL A 533 3.52 5.43 -1.93
N VAL A 534 3.72 6.51 -2.69
CA VAL A 534 4.46 6.46 -3.95
C VAL A 534 5.96 6.55 -3.70
N GLY A 535 6.38 7.41 -2.78
CA GLY A 535 7.78 7.50 -2.33
C GLY A 535 8.10 6.59 -1.14
N ASP A 536 9.05 7.01 -0.30
CA ASP A 536 9.46 6.24 0.88
C ASP A 536 8.67 6.65 2.13
N LEU A 537 8.47 5.70 3.04
CA LEU A 537 7.84 5.91 4.34
C LEU A 537 8.75 5.38 5.45
N ALA A 538 9.14 6.24 6.39
CA ALA A 538 10.09 5.87 7.44
C ALA A 538 9.50 6.04 8.85
N PHE A 539 9.61 5.00 9.67
CA PHE A 539 9.23 4.97 11.08
C PHE A 539 10.45 4.71 11.99
N ASP A 540 11.66 5.00 11.51
CA ASP A 540 12.88 4.61 12.20
C ASP A 540 12.97 5.20 13.61
N ASN A 541 13.46 4.40 14.56
CA ASN A 541 13.57 4.74 15.98
C ASN A 541 12.24 5.13 16.65
N SER A 542 11.10 4.75 16.07
CA SER A 542 9.78 5.00 16.67
C SER A 542 9.42 3.95 17.73
N THR A 543 8.45 4.27 18.57
CA THR A 543 7.88 3.36 19.57
C THR A 543 6.40 3.14 19.30
N PHE A 544 5.97 1.88 19.24
CA PHE A 544 4.56 1.48 19.12
C PHE A 544 4.15 0.71 20.37
N GLU A 545 3.18 1.23 21.14
CA GLU A 545 2.67 0.57 22.35
C GLU A 545 1.34 -0.16 22.12
N SER A 546 0.71 0.04 20.96
CA SER A 546 -0.57 -0.55 20.58
C SER A 546 -0.59 -1.03 19.12
N VAL A 547 -1.76 -1.39 18.61
CA VAL A 547 -1.97 -1.99 17.28
C VAL A 547 -1.52 -1.05 16.16
N VAL A 548 -0.71 -1.58 15.25
CA VAL A 548 -0.26 -0.95 14.00
C VAL A 548 -0.96 -1.62 12.83
N ASN A 549 -1.94 -0.93 12.25
CA ASN A 549 -2.73 -1.45 11.14
C ASN A 549 -2.15 -0.99 9.80
N LEU A 550 -1.46 -1.88 9.09
CA LEU A 550 -0.93 -1.68 7.74
C LEU A 550 -1.74 -2.48 6.70
N ARG A 551 -2.99 -2.86 7.02
CA ARG A 551 -3.85 -3.61 6.11
C ARG A 551 -4.04 -2.82 4.79
N ALA A 552 -4.01 -3.51 3.66
CA ALA A 552 -4.30 -2.93 2.35
C ALA A 552 -3.51 -1.66 2.01
N ILE A 553 -2.36 -1.42 2.66
CA ILE A 553 -1.45 -0.33 2.29
C ILE A 553 -0.89 -0.62 0.90
N SER A 554 -0.77 0.41 0.08
CA SER A 554 -0.12 0.35 -1.24
C SER A 554 1.13 1.22 -1.19
N ALA A 555 2.28 0.61 -0.97
CA ALA A 555 3.58 1.28 -0.97
C ALA A 555 4.43 0.80 -2.14
N SER A 556 4.64 1.67 -3.12
CA SER A 556 5.40 1.37 -4.35
C SER A 556 6.90 1.24 -4.12
N ARG A 557 7.41 1.84 -3.03
CA ARG A 557 8.83 1.78 -2.65
C ARG A 557 9.02 1.19 -1.26
N ASN A 558 9.75 1.89 -0.39
CA ASN A 558 10.25 1.34 0.85
C ASN A 558 9.42 1.80 2.04
N ILE A 559 9.10 0.87 2.93
CA ILE A 559 8.65 1.14 4.30
C ILE A 559 9.78 0.73 5.24
N SER A 560 10.30 1.69 5.99
CA SER A 560 11.36 1.45 6.98
C SER A 560 10.80 1.47 8.40
N LEU A 561 11.02 0.39 9.14
CA LEU A 561 10.70 0.19 10.56
C LEU A 561 11.98 -0.25 11.30
N GLN A 562 13.09 0.46 11.07
CA GLN A 562 14.36 0.12 11.71
C GLN A 562 14.42 0.65 13.14
N ASN A 563 15.02 -0.15 14.04
CA ASN A 563 15.21 0.20 15.46
C ASN A 563 13.91 0.59 16.18
N ILE A 564 12.78 0.02 15.77
CA ILE A 564 11.51 0.28 16.42
C ILE A 564 11.44 -0.43 17.77
N LYS A 565 10.82 0.25 18.75
CA LYS A 565 10.45 -0.35 20.03
C LYS A 565 8.99 -0.74 19.97
N VAL A 566 8.71 -2.02 20.21
CA VAL A 566 7.35 -2.58 20.17
C VAL A 566 6.98 -2.98 21.60
N GLY A 567 5.89 -2.42 22.13
CA GLY A 567 5.36 -2.74 23.45
C GLY A 567 4.63 -4.08 23.47
N ASN A 568 4.43 -4.64 24.66
CA ASN A 568 3.86 -5.99 24.81
C ASN A 568 2.44 -6.15 24.23
N GLU A 569 1.66 -5.07 24.17
CA GLU A 569 0.30 -5.07 23.62
C GLU A 569 0.25 -4.63 22.15
N ALA A 570 1.39 -4.27 21.56
CA ALA A 570 1.43 -3.86 20.17
C ALA A 570 1.31 -5.06 19.23
N ALA A 571 0.61 -4.89 18.12
CA ALA A 571 0.44 -5.94 17.14
C ALA A 571 0.33 -5.35 15.73
N PHE A 572 0.90 -6.01 14.74
CA PHE A 572 0.89 -5.60 13.35
C PHE A 572 -0.20 -6.35 12.55
N LYS A 573 -0.87 -5.63 11.65
CA LYS A 573 -1.78 -6.19 10.65
C LYS A 573 -1.23 -5.87 9.27
N PHE A 574 -0.98 -6.89 8.45
CA PHE A 574 -0.40 -6.79 7.10
C PHE A 574 -1.31 -7.36 6.00
N LEU A 575 -2.51 -7.85 6.35
CA LEU A 575 -3.41 -8.46 5.37
C LEU A 575 -3.63 -7.55 4.14
N ASP A 576 -3.48 -8.13 2.95
CA ASP A 576 -3.63 -7.46 1.65
C ASP A 576 -2.69 -6.26 1.44
N ALA A 577 -1.63 -6.12 2.23
CA ALA A 577 -0.63 -5.08 2.03
C ALA A 577 0.20 -5.34 0.76
N HIS A 578 0.41 -4.30 -0.03
CA HIS A 578 1.33 -4.27 -1.16
C HIS A 578 2.48 -3.34 -0.80
N ILE A 579 3.65 -3.91 -0.51
CA ILE A 579 4.82 -3.16 -0.06
C ILE A 579 5.99 -3.53 -0.96
N GLY A 580 6.64 -2.54 -1.59
CA GLY A 580 7.81 -2.76 -2.43
C GLY A 580 8.98 -3.37 -1.64
N ARG A 581 9.43 -2.70 -0.57
CA ARG A 581 10.38 -3.30 0.40
C ARG A 581 10.04 -2.86 1.83
N LEU A 582 10.00 -3.81 2.74
CA LEU A 582 9.75 -3.62 4.16
C LEU A 582 11.03 -3.95 4.95
N PHE A 583 11.61 -2.93 5.59
CA PHE A 583 12.76 -3.10 6.46
C PHE A 583 12.28 -3.17 7.92
N VAL A 584 12.34 -4.36 8.52
CA VAL A 584 11.89 -4.59 9.90
C VAL A 584 12.71 -5.66 10.60
N SER A 585 12.95 -5.52 11.90
CA SER A 585 13.66 -6.51 12.73
C SER A 585 12.76 -7.67 13.15
N LEU A 586 13.32 -8.88 13.23
CA LEU A 586 12.59 -10.07 13.67
C LEU A 586 12.11 -9.97 15.12
N SER A 587 12.89 -9.33 16.00
CA SER A 587 12.51 -9.11 17.40
C SER A 587 11.20 -8.33 17.52
N SER A 588 10.97 -7.39 16.60
CA SER A 588 9.77 -6.54 16.56
C SER A 588 8.52 -7.27 16.04
N LEU A 589 8.69 -8.32 15.23
CA LEU A 589 7.59 -9.09 14.64
C LEU A 589 7.22 -10.34 15.45
N LYS A 590 8.21 -10.98 16.09
CA LYS A 590 7.99 -12.23 16.85
C LYS A 590 6.98 -12.00 17.97
N GLY A 591 5.84 -12.70 17.91
CA GLY A 591 4.78 -12.58 18.90
C GLY A 591 3.89 -11.33 18.76
N HIS A 592 4.09 -10.51 17.72
CA HIS A 592 3.38 -9.24 17.52
C HIS A 592 2.61 -9.23 16.19
N ILE A 593 2.20 -10.39 15.66
CA ILE A 593 1.31 -10.46 14.48
C ILE A 593 -0.12 -10.66 14.99
N ASP A 594 -0.98 -9.69 14.73
CA ASP A 594 -2.33 -9.61 15.32
C ASP A 594 -3.18 -10.83 14.99
N SER A 595 -3.22 -11.27 13.73
CA SER A 595 -4.04 -12.43 13.34
C SER A 595 -3.55 -13.74 13.96
N HIS A 596 -2.26 -13.87 14.24
CA HIS A 596 -1.71 -15.01 14.98
C HIS A 596 -2.11 -14.96 16.45
N ILE A 597 -2.06 -13.78 17.09
CA ILE A 597 -2.51 -13.59 18.47
C ILE A 597 -4.01 -13.90 18.61
N GLN A 598 -4.82 -13.52 17.62
CA GLN A 598 -6.26 -13.74 17.59
C GLN A 598 -6.67 -15.14 17.08
N GLU A 599 -5.71 -16.04 16.85
CA GLU A 599 -5.93 -17.40 16.32
C GLU A 599 -6.64 -17.47 14.94
N ASP A 600 -6.60 -16.39 14.16
CA ASP A 600 -7.02 -16.39 12.75
C ASP A 600 -5.88 -16.91 11.87
N TYR A 601 -5.70 -18.22 11.88
CA TYR A 601 -4.60 -18.90 11.19
C TYR A 601 -4.63 -18.71 9.66
N HIS A 602 -5.80 -18.52 9.07
CA HIS A 602 -5.92 -18.30 7.62
C HIS A 602 -5.36 -16.93 7.23
N VAL A 603 -5.68 -15.87 8.00
CA VAL A 603 -5.10 -14.55 7.78
C VAL A 603 -3.61 -14.53 8.13
N ALA A 604 -3.24 -15.13 9.27
CA ALA A 604 -1.84 -15.19 9.70
C ALA A 604 -0.94 -15.85 8.65
N ARG A 605 -1.41 -16.93 8.02
CA ARG A 605 -0.70 -17.58 6.91
C ARG A 605 -0.40 -16.61 5.77
N LYS A 606 -1.38 -15.79 5.35
CA LYS A 606 -1.19 -14.80 4.27
C LYS A 606 -0.20 -13.73 4.67
N GLU A 607 -0.26 -13.24 5.90
CA GLU A 607 0.67 -12.22 6.42
C GLU A 607 2.10 -12.75 6.52
N TYR A 608 2.31 -13.98 7.00
CA TYR A 608 3.63 -14.62 6.98
C TYR A 608 4.12 -14.88 5.55
N GLY A 609 3.23 -15.22 4.62
CA GLY A 609 3.56 -15.37 3.20
C GLY A 609 4.05 -14.07 2.56
N LEU A 610 3.43 -12.94 2.91
CA LEU A 610 3.89 -11.60 2.51
C LEU A 610 5.27 -11.31 3.08
N LEU A 611 5.47 -11.50 4.40
CA LEU A 611 6.75 -11.27 5.06
C LEU A 611 7.86 -12.14 4.46
N LYS A 612 7.58 -13.40 4.15
CA LYS A 612 8.50 -14.31 3.48
C LYS A 612 8.95 -13.76 2.12
N ASN A 613 8.00 -13.35 1.28
CA ASN A 613 8.33 -12.82 -0.04
C ASN A 613 9.17 -11.53 0.07
N ASN A 614 8.80 -10.65 1.00
CA ASN A 614 9.55 -9.43 1.27
C ASN A 614 10.99 -9.72 1.72
N PHE A 615 11.19 -10.60 2.71
CA PHE A 615 12.54 -10.92 3.23
C PHE A 615 13.45 -11.54 2.16
N ARG A 616 12.87 -12.33 1.25
CA ARG A 616 13.59 -12.84 0.08
C ARG A 616 14.02 -11.71 -0.86
N GLU A 617 13.15 -10.72 -1.11
CA GLU A 617 13.45 -9.59 -2.00
C GLU A 617 14.53 -8.64 -1.45
N ILE A 618 14.69 -8.57 -0.12
CA ILE A 618 15.76 -7.79 0.54
C ILE A 618 16.99 -8.62 0.91
N ASN A 619 17.10 -9.86 0.43
CA ASN A 619 18.21 -10.80 0.71
C ASN A 619 18.45 -11.08 2.21
N GLU A 620 17.38 -11.07 3.02
CA GLU A 620 17.45 -11.40 4.45
C GLU A 620 16.98 -12.84 4.69
N TYR A 621 17.78 -13.81 4.25
CA TYR A 621 17.39 -15.23 4.20
C TYR A 621 17.07 -15.86 5.57
N ASP A 622 17.72 -15.43 6.65
CA ASP A 622 17.39 -15.91 7.99
C ASP A 622 15.99 -15.45 8.45
N LYS A 623 15.56 -14.27 8.01
CA LYS A 623 14.21 -13.76 8.26
C LYS A 623 13.18 -14.43 7.35
N GLU A 624 13.54 -14.70 6.10
CA GLU A 624 12.74 -15.50 5.16
C GLU A 624 12.45 -16.89 5.76
N ASP A 625 13.48 -17.58 6.25
CA ASP A 625 13.36 -18.92 6.85
C ASP A 625 12.40 -18.91 8.04
N TRP A 626 12.48 -17.89 8.90
CA TRP A 626 11.53 -17.70 10.00
C TRP A 626 10.09 -17.49 9.51
N ALA A 627 9.89 -16.61 8.54
CA ALA A 627 8.56 -16.30 8.00
C ALA A 627 7.95 -17.53 7.29
N TYR A 628 8.76 -18.26 6.52
CA TYR A 628 8.37 -19.51 5.88
C TYR A 628 7.98 -20.59 6.90
N LEU A 629 8.76 -20.77 7.97
CA LEU A 629 8.44 -21.69 9.05
C LEU A 629 7.09 -21.33 9.70
N MET A 630 6.86 -20.04 9.96
CA MET A 630 5.60 -19.59 10.57
C MET A 630 4.41 -19.76 9.63
N GLU A 631 4.55 -19.44 8.34
CA GLU A 631 3.52 -19.70 7.31
C GLU A 631 3.10 -21.18 7.30
N LYS A 632 4.08 -22.09 7.32
CA LYS A 632 3.83 -23.54 7.32
C LYS A 632 3.21 -24.04 8.63
N ARG A 633 3.56 -23.43 9.77
CA ARG A 633 2.90 -23.69 11.04
C ARG A 633 1.44 -23.24 11.00
N MET A 634 1.15 -22.05 10.49
CA MET A 634 -0.23 -21.54 10.36
C MET A 634 -1.06 -22.43 9.42
N GLU A 635 -0.52 -22.85 8.28
CA GLU A 635 -1.17 -23.79 7.35
C GLU A 635 -1.54 -25.12 8.04
N ARG A 636 -0.71 -25.62 8.97
CA ARG A 636 -1.08 -26.81 9.76
C ARG A 636 -2.16 -26.53 10.80
N MET A 637 -2.13 -25.37 11.44
CA MET A 637 -3.14 -25.01 12.44
C MET A 637 -4.52 -24.78 11.79
N GLU A 638 -4.53 -24.29 10.54
CA GLU A 638 -5.71 -24.10 9.70
C GLU A 638 -6.42 -25.43 9.35
N MET A 639 -5.71 -26.56 9.32
CA MET A 639 -6.30 -27.85 8.97
C MET A 639 -7.38 -28.28 9.98
N LYS A 640 -8.62 -28.36 9.51
CA LYS A 640 -9.77 -28.88 10.27
C LYS A 640 -9.59 -30.38 10.55
N VAL A 641 -9.48 -30.74 11.83
CA VAL A 641 -9.38 -32.13 12.29
C VAL A 641 -10.78 -32.76 12.24
N LYS A 642 -11.01 -33.69 11.31
CA LYS A 642 -12.30 -34.37 11.12
C LYS A 642 -12.39 -35.72 11.85
N GLY A 643 -11.30 -36.20 12.46
CA GLY A 643 -11.24 -37.49 13.17
C GLY A 643 -9.85 -37.86 13.69
N PRO A 644 -9.70 -39.01 14.39
CA PRO A 644 -8.46 -39.40 15.09
C PRO A 644 -7.28 -39.60 14.13
N LEU A 645 -7.51 -40.15 12.93
CA LEU A 645 -6.47 -40.28 11.89
C LEU A 645 -5.93 -38.93 11.41
N SER A 646 -6.79 -37.91 11.31
CA SER A 646 -6.36 -36.56 10.94
C SER A 646 -5.60 -35.84 12.06
N ALA A 647 -5.94 -36.14 13.32
CA ALA A 647 -5.19 -35.68 14.48
C ALA A 647 -3.80 -36.34 14.53
N LEU A 648 -3.72 -37.65 14.30
CA LEU A 648 -2.46 -38.38 14.21
C LEU A 648 -1.60 -37.87 13.05
N LYS A 649 -2.18 -37.60 11.88
CA LYS A 649 -1.47 -37.01 10.75
C LYS A 649 -0.92 -35.61 11.08
N ARG A 650 -1.70 -34.77 11.76
CA ARG A 650 -1.23 -33.45 12.22
C ARG A 650 -0.10 -33.57 13.24
N PHE A 651 -0.18 -34.55 14.15
CA PHE A 651 0.87 -34.86 15.12
C PHE A 651 2.15 -35.35 14.44
N LEU A 652 2.05 -36.33 13.53
CA LEU A 652 3.21 -36.83 12.76
C LEU A 652 3.83 -35.73 11.90
N ASN A 653 3.02 -34.87 11.29
CA ASN A 653 3.52 -33.69 10.56
C ASN A 653 4.23 -32.69 11.49
N TRP A 654 3.73 -32.49 12.70
CA TRP A 654 4.40 -31.65 13.69
C TRP A 654 5.75 -32.25 14.12
N LEU A 655 5.77 -33.55 14.44
CA LEU A 655 6.97 -34.27 14.86
C LEU A 655 8.03 -34.30 13.75
N ALA A 656 7.65 -34.73 12.55
CA ALA A 656 8.57 -34.87 11.43
C ALA A 656 8.97 -33.51 10.82
N LEU A 657 8.01 -32.62 10.58
CA LEU A 657 8.29 -31.39 9.83
C LEU A 657 8.68 -30.22 10.72
N ASP A 658 8.16 -30.07 11.94
CA ASP A 658 8.56 -28.96 12.82
C ASP A 658 9.82 -29.30 13.62
N ILE A 659 9.78 -30.42 14.35
CA ILE A 659 10.85 -30.78 15.28
C ILE A 659 12.04 -31.32 14.51
N ALA A 660 11.83 -32.38 13.71
CA ALA A 660 12.95 -33.07 13.08
C ALA A 660 13.60 -32.27 11.94
N CYS A 661 12.79 -31.71 11.03
CA CYS A 661 13.33 -31.06 9.84
C CYS A 661 13.27 -29.52 9.86
N GLY A 662 12.42 -28.92 10.71
CA GLY A 662 12.15 -27.47 10.65
C GLY A 662 11.71 -27.01 9.26
N TYR A 663 10.94 -27.83 8.55
CA TYR A 663 10.55 -27.66 7.15
C TYR A 663 11.73 -27.43 6.19
N GLY A 664 12.88 -28.01 6.52
CA GLY A 664 14.09 -27.91 5.73
C GLY A 664 14.77 -26.55 5.77
N THR A 665 14.48 -25.74 6.80
CA THR A 665 15.17 -24.47 7.07
C THR A 665 16.27 -24.60 8.12
N LYS A 666 16.28 -25.68 8.91
CA LYS A 666 17.18 -25.87 10.06
C LYS A 666 17.96 -27.18 9.97
N PRO A 667 19.13 -27.22 9.30
CA PRO A 667 19.93 -28.45 9.19
C PRO A 667 20.38 -28.98 10.55
N ALA A 668 20.62 -28.10 11.54
CA ALA A 668 20.97 -28.49 12.89
C ALA A 668 19.90 -29.37 13.57
N ASN A 669 18.61 -29.14 13.30
CA ASN A 669 17.54 -29.97 13.85
C ASN A 669 17.61 -31.41 13.30
N ILE A 670 17.96 -31.56 12.03
CA ILE A 670 18.11 -32.86 11.37
C ILE A 670 19.30 -33.59 11.98
N PHE A 671 20.41 -32.89 12.23
CA PHE A 671 21.56 -33.48 12.90
C PHE A 671 21.21 -33.97 14.33
N VAL A 672 20.56 -33.14 15.14
CA VAL A 672 20.15 -33.52 16.51
C VAL A 672 19.17 -34.68 16.50
N THR A 673 18.19 -34.68 15.58
CA THR A 673 17.24 -35.79 15.48
C THR A 673 17.87 -37.07 14.95
N SER A 674 18.85 -36.98 14.04
CA SER A 674 19.64 -38.16 13.62
C SER A 674 20.44 -38.75 14.78
N LEU A 675 21.06 -37.90 15.62
CA LEU A 675 21.78 -38.34 16.81
C LEU A 675 20.84 -38.96 17.86
N ALA A 676 19.66 -38.38 18.07
CA ALA A 676 18.64 -38.93 18.96
C ALA A 676 18.13 -40.30 18.48
N MET A 677 17.93 -40.47 17.17
CA MET A 677 17.55 -41.76 16.57
C MET A 677 18.65 -42.81 16.74
N LEU A 678 19.92 -42.45 16.55
CA LEU A 678 21.07 -43.32 16.79
C LEU A 678 21.10 -43.81 18.26
N VAL A 679 20.92 -42.91 19.22
CA VAL A 679 20.88 -43.29 20.64
C VAL A 679 19.66 -44.16 20.95
N PHE A 680 18.50 -43.86 20.35
CA PHE A 680 17.29 -44.66 20.54
C PHE A 680 17.47 -46.11 20.07
N PHE A 681 17.99 -46.32 18.86
CA PHE A 681 18.26 -47.67 18.35
C PHE A 681 19.39 -48.36 19.11
N ALA A 682 20.43 -47.63 19.53
CA ALA A 682 21.47 -48.18 20.39
C ALA A 682 20.91 -48.71 21.73
N VAL A 683 20.02 -47.96 22.38
CA VAL A 683 19.33 -48.41 23.60
C VAL A 683 18.45 -49.63 23.32
N PHE A 684 17.74 -49.63 22.18
CA PHE A 684 16.91 -50.75 21.76
C PHE A 684 17.73 -52.03 21.53
N TYR A 685 18.83 -51.93 20.79
CA TYR A 685 19.75 -53.05 20.57
C TYR A 685 20.44 -53.50 21.84
N PHE A 686 20.82 -52.59 22.73
CA PHE A 686 21.35 -52.96 24.04
C PHE A 686 20.32 -53.75 24.87
N SER A 687 19.04 -53.33 24.84
CA SER A 687 17.96 -54.03 25.56
C SER A 687 17.61 -55.40 24.97
N SER A 688 17.76 -55.56 23.66
CA SER A 688 17.45 -56.81 22.93
C SER A 688 18.70 -57.69 22.71
N GLY A 689 19.87 -57.17 23.06
CA GLY A 689 21.14 -57.51 22.39
C GLY A 689 21.85 -58.75 22.88
N THR A 690 21.53 -59.24 24.08
CA THR A 690 22.28 -60.36 24.68
C THR A 690 21.84 -61.73 24.18
N THR A 691 20.67 -61.84 23.53
CA THR A 691 20.13 -63.14 23.10
C THR A 691 20.12 -63.36 21.59
N GLU A 692 20.29 -62.30 20.79
CA GLU A 692 20.05 -62.36 19.34
C GLU A 692 21.22 -61.87 18.45
N PHE A 693 22.35 -61.44 19.03
CA PHE A 693 23.52 -60.98 18.29
C PHE A 693 24.75 -61.88 18.49
N VAL A 694 25.62 -61.91 17.47
CA VAL A 694 26.92 -62.60 17.45
C VAL A 694 28.00 -61.60 17.01
N PRO A 695 29.20 -61.61 17.62
CA PRO A 695 30.30 -60.77 17.16
C PRO A 695 30.80 -61.20 15.77
N SER A 696 30.99 -60.26 14.84
CA SER A 696 31.59 -60.55 13.54
C SER A 696 33.10 -60.64 13.68
N GLY A 697 33.60 -61.87 13.77
CA GLY A 697 35.02 -62.22 13.81
C GLY A 697 35.15 -63.75 13.86
N GLU A 698 36.12 -64.30 13.13
CA GLU A 698 36.32 -65.73 12.83
C GLU A 698 36.13 -66.69 14.03
N LEU A 699 34.90 -67.15 14.28
CA LEU A 699 34.61 -68.39 15.02
C LEU A 699 33.13 -68.83 14.88
N ALA A 700 32.56 -68.64 13.68
CA ALA A 700 31.23 -69.14 13.32
C ALA A 700 31.30 -70.51 12.59
N LEU A 701 32.20 -71.41 13.02
CA LEU A 701 32.33 -72.76 12.46
C LEU A 701 32.01 -73.88 13.47
N ASP A 702 31.43 -73.57 14.62
CA ASP A 702 30.90 -74.62 15.50
C ASP A 702 29.57 -74.18 16.12
N HIS A 703 28.49 -74.88 15.76
CA HIS A 703 27.11 -74.62 16.20
C HIS A 703 26.86 -74.96 17.68
N SER A 704 27.90 -75.14 18.50
CA SER A 704 27.80 -75.71 19.84
C SER A 704 28.31 -74.84 20.99
N VAL A 705 28.82 -73.63 20.75
CA VAL A 705 29.30 -72.73 21.83
C VAL A 705 28.41 -71.50 21.96
N LYS A 706 27.55 -71.49 22.98
CA LYS A 706 26.92 -70.26 23.48
C LYS A 706 28.00 -69.42 24.14
N ILE A 707 28.56 -68.46 23.41
CA ILE A 707 29.50 -67.49 23.97
C ILE A 707 28.69 -66.54 24.88
N GLU A 708 28.94 -66.58 26.19
CA GLU A 708 28.40 -65.65 27.19
C GLU A 708 29.05 -64.25 27.09
N GLN A 709 29.05 -63.65 25.90
CA GLN A 709 29.47 -62.27 25.73
C GLN A 709 28.24 -61.37 25.64
N SER A 710 28.03 -60.56 26.68
CA SER A 710 27.01 -59.52 26.68
C SER A 710 27.51 -58.32 25.86
N MET A 711 26.71 -57.86 24.90
CA MET A 711 26.96 -56.64 24.14
C MET A 711 27.13 -55.44 25.09
N SER A 712 28.23 -54.69 24.96
CA SER A 712 28.40 -53.41 25.66
C SER A 712 27.49 -52.34 25.06
N PHE A 713 27.15 -51.30 25.82
CA PHE A 713 26.40 -50.16 25.29
C PHE A 713 27.13 -49.48 24.12
N ILE A 714 28.47 -49.43 24.17
CA ILE A 714 29.30 -48.85 23.10
C ILE A 714 29.18 -49.69 21.81
N ASP A 715 29.12 -51.01 21.94
CA ASP A 715 28.94 -51.91 20.81
C ASP A 715 27.55 -51.76 20.19
N ALA A 716 26.51 -51.57 21.03
CA ALA A 716 25.16 -51.29 20.55
C ALA A 716 25.07 -49.94 19.79
N VAL A 717 25.82 -48.92 20.23
CA VAL A 717 25.97 -47.65 19.50
C VAL A 717 26.66 -47.87 18.16
N GLN A 718 27.69 -48.72 18.08
CA GLN A 718 28.34 -49.05 16.82
C GLN A 718 27.40 -49.79 15.85
N VAL A 719 26.58 -50.71 16.34
CA VAL A 719 25.56 -51.41 15.54
C VAL A 719 24.54 -50.42 14.96
N SER A 720 23.99 -49.52 15.78
CA SER A 720 23.07 -48.49 15.30
C SER A 720 23.74 -47.53 14.32
N PHE A 721 24.96 -47.06 14.62
CA PHE A 721 25.69 -46.17 13.72
C PHE A 721 25.95 -46.82 12.35
N ARG A 722 26.42 -48.07 12.34
CA ARG A 722 26.64 -48.86 11.13
C ARG A 722 25.37 -48.99 10.30
N THR A 723 24.28 -49.36 10.95
CA THR A 723 22.99 -49.62 10.30
C THR A 723 22.35 -48.33 9.78
N PHE A 724 22.36 -47.27 10.58
CA PHE A 724 21.78 -45.97 10.23
C PHE A 724 22.55 -45.25 9.12
N THR A 725 23.88 -45.30 9.13
CA THR A 725 24.73 -44.63 8.11
C THR A 725 25.06 -45.50 6.91
N ASN A 726 24.72 -46.79 6.95
CA ASN A 726 25.20 -47.80 6.01
C ASN A 726 26.74 -47.86 5.90
N ALA A 727 27.44 -47.51 6.98
CA ALA A 727 28.89 -47.60 7.04
C ALA A 727 29.34 -49.07 7.10
N SER A 728 30.40 -49.43 6.38
CA SER A 728 30.99 -50.77 6.39
C SER A 728 31.97 -50.92 7.57
N ILE A 729 31.44 -51.01 8.79
CA ILE A 729 32.20 -51.18 10.04
C ILE A 729 31.98 -52.61 10.56
N GLU A 730 33.06 -53.30 10.95
CA GLU A 730 33.02 -54.62 11.59
C GLU A 730 32.44 -54.52 13.02
N GLY A 731 31.67 -55.51 13.46
CA GLY A 731 31.01 -55.47 14.77
C GLY A 731 29.97 -56.57 14.97
N TRP A 732 28.98 -56.35 15.81
CA TRP A 732 27.93 -57.35 16.07
C TRP A 732 26.93 -57.45 14.92
N VAL A 733 26.48 -58.67 14.60
CA VAL A 733 25.47 -58.97 13.58
C VAL A 733 24.44 -59.93 14.18
N PRO A 734 23.14 -59.75 13.92
CA PRO A 734 22.13 -60.66 14.42
C PRO A 734 22.13 -62.00 13.68
N TYR A 735 21.57 -63.04 14.30
CA TYR A 735 21.38 -64.32 13.65
C TYR A 735 20.55 -64.20 12.36
N THR A 736 20.78 -65.08 11.40
CA THR A 736 20.09 -65.08 10.09
C THR A 736 18.57 -65.14 10.21
N ASP A 737 18.05 -65.83 11.24
CA ASP A 737 16.61 -66.00 11.48
C ASP A 737 16.02 -65.00 12.50
N SER A 738 16.80 -64.03 12.97
CA SER A 738 16.32 -63.04 13.95
C SER A 738 15.37 -62.02 13.32
N TRP A 739 14.31 -61.67 14.05
CA TRP A 739 13.37 -60.61 13.68
C TRP A 739 14.02 -59.21 13.73
N LEU A 740 15.16 -59.05 14.41
CA LEU A 740 15.93 -57.81 14.45
C LEU A 740 16.45 -57.40 13.07
N ASN A 741 16.60 -58.36 12.14
CA ASN A 741 16.92 -58.05 10.74
C ASN A 741 15.91 -57.07 10.13
N TYR A 742 14.61 -57.23 10.41
CA TYR A 742 13.60 -56.29 9.92
C TYR A 742 13.71 -54.90 10.56
N VAL A 743 14.11 -54.84 11.84
CA VAL A 743 14.33 -53.56 12.55
C VAL A 743 15.54 -52.83 11.98
N MET A 744 16.65 -53.55 11.75
CA MET A 744 17.85 -52.97 11.12
C MET A 744 17.60 -52.54 9.67
N MET A 745 16.82 -53.30 8.90
CA MET A 745 16.37 -52.87 7.56
C MET A 745 15.58 -51.56 7.62
N PHE A 746 14.70 -51.41 8.61
CA PHE A 746 13.94 -50.19 8.81
C PHE A 746 14.82 -49.00 9.25
N GLU A 747 15.76 -49.22 10.18
CA GLU A 747 16.73 -48.20 10.61
C GLU A 747 17.59 -47.72 9.42
N SER A 748 18.12 -48.65 8.62
CA SER A 748 18.92 -48.33 7.43
C SER A 748 18.14 -47.52 6.39
N PHE A 749 16.90 -47.92 6.10
CA PHE A 749 16.03 -47.17 5.19
C PHE A 749 15.75 -45.75 5.70
N PHE A 750 15.47 -45.61 7.00
CA PHE A 750 15.20 -44.31 7.62
C PHE A 750 16.46 -43.43 7.67
N GLY A 751 17.62 -44.02 7.97
CA GLY A 751 18.91 -43.35 7.98
C GLY A 751 19.28 -42.77 6.60
N PHE A 752 19.10 -43.54 5.53
CA PHE A 752 19.27 -43.05 4.16
C PHE A 752 18.35 -41.85 3.85
N PHE A 753 17.08 -41.91 4.25
CA PHE A 753 16.14 -40.81 4.07
C PHE A 753 16.55 -39.56 4.84
N VAL A 754 16.92 -39.68 6.12
CA VAL A 754 17.36 -38.57 6.96
C VAL A 754 18.63 -37.92 6.40
N MET A 755 19.62 -38.71 5.96
CA MET A 755 20.84 -38.20 5.34
C MET A 755 20.54 -37.47 4.02
N THR A 756 19.62 -37.98 3.21
CA THR A 756 19.20 -37.30 1.98
C THR A 756 18.56 -35.94 2.29
N VAL A 757 17.66 -35.88 3.28
CA VAL A 757 17.03 -34.62 3.72
C VAL A 757 18.08 -33.66 4.31
N LEU A 758 19.06 -34.16 5.07
CA LEU A 758 20.16 -33.34 5.60
C LEU A 758 20.96 -32.71 4.46
N VAL A 759 21.36 -33.48 3.45
CA VAL A 759 22.13 -32.97 2.30
C VAL A 759 21.34 -31.93 1.52
N VAL A 760 20.05 -32.18 1.23
CA VAL A 760 19.19 -31.23 0.50
C VAL A 760 19.01 -29.92 1.28
N THR A 761 18.80 -30.00 2.59
CA THR A 761 18.57 -28.82 3.44
C THR A 761 19.84 -28.03 3.69
N PHE A 762 20.96 -28.72 3.86
CA PHE A 762 22.29 -28.10 3.95
C PHE A 762 22.67 -27.43 2.63
N SER A 763 22.52 -28.13 1.51
CA SER A 763 22.75 -27.59 0.16
C SER A 763 21.91 -26.34 -0.08
N ARG A 764 20.61 -26.38 0.22
CA ARG A 764 19.73 -25.20 0.13
C ARG A 764 20.22 -24.01 0.97
N LYS A 765 20.75 -24.27 2.18
CA LYS A 765 21.23 -23.21 3.08
C LYS A 765 22.58 -22.62 2.64
N VAL A 766 23.41 -23.40 1.94
CA VAL A 766 24.71 -22.96 1.40
C VAL A 766 24.59 -22.24 0.06
N ILE A 767 23.60 -22.61 -0.77
CA ILE A 767 23.40 -22.02 -2.11
C ILE A 767 22.79 -20.61 -2.05
N ARG A 768 22.04 -20.31 -0.99
CA ARG A 768 21.47 -18.98 -0.72
C ARG A 768 22.50 -18.12 -0.03
#